data_AF-A0A2R6DUQ2-F1
#
_entry.id   AF-A0A2R6DUQ2-F1
#
_cell.length_a   1.000
_cell.length_b   1.000
_cell.length_c   1.000
_cell.angle_alpha   90.00
_cell.angle_beta   90.00
_cell.angle_gamma   90.00
#
_symmetry.space_group_name_H-M   'P 1'
#
loop_
_entity.id
_entity.type
_entity.pdbx_description
1 polymer ?
#
loop_
_entity_poly.entity_id
_entity_poly.type
_entity_poly.pdbx_seq_one_letter_code
_entity_poly.pdbx_strand_id
1 'polypeptide(L)'
;MSNRSLRDRRTVLQALGAGSLVALAGCSDSDDDDGNGNGNDNGNGNGGNGNGNGNGGNGDGNGNGNGNGNGNGNGSMEGVPGADVLGGPDDLQSSATVEALSLDSDQGAGQNVFSPAVVWVEQGATVTWENVSGSHSATSYHPNNDRPLRIPEGASSFNSGVMTEGDTHDHTSDEPGVYNYYCNPHEGLGMVGLVVVSEAAPGPGTEPVEDVDSGAAADGLTSLLDLAGIDVEPAESTYGWTDATWDSYWYSLYNMSTNIAMAGNGVPFPLNDQMAQLRDQRLPAMLENADTDRPPVNNPNLTFAAFTSGDPSFTQQPVLEDDTGRPDASTLAWDPEASSGVVSPSSLAWTHLKGVTWAKNFQKHFDALPTAMAPKFRAQLLTTLAQVGINAAILVGGSRGNGALTHGDSFEFLSEYRPAASRIEDETRRPHHHAAMLWFLGDMTSLARNGWFGYVNPVPLLPKDADSEAVFDPPVGIQEITDGVAQATMGLFDPADVVEQESTRSAGLLLAAVGYYGPQAGNDDAHAAAVEYANGLAEEIEGHVADDGRVENGAANQAATQGIVAQGLVWASELDGVDYTDTAEDVLGYLLEDLWDDDAGTFATGVGDDTYTITPQDAGDITGGINAADAVLGMDVKEQYARYFDQTVNRGRLQRAERTPSRDGSAEHTLPLPPMAGGEHGQAAVYNAEIEYDTGADEWTVTDDSFDTEASLYLANQEIWISQWGGDFYQGRGVPGGSDTPE
;
A
#
# COMPACT_ATOMS: atom_id res chain seq x y z
N MET A 1 -62.72 -10.92 3.90
CA MET A 1 -62.88 -12.16 4.69
C MET A 1 -61.55 -12.89 4.59
N SER A 2 -60.74 -13.12 5.63
CA SER A 2 -60.95 -13.16 7.07
C SER A 2 -59.74 -12.59 7.81
N ASN A 3 -60.03 -11.77 8.83
CA ASN A 3 -59.15 -11.21 9.86
C ASN A 3 -58.42 -12.26 10.71
N ARG A 4 -57.25 -11.88 11.25
CA ARG A 4 -56.76 -12.09 12.64
C ARG A 4 -55.49 -11.22 12.83
N SER A 5 -55.59 -9.97 13.30
CA SER A 5 -55.62 -9.49 14.70
C SER A 5 -54.37 -9.76 15.55
N LEU A 6 -53.62 -8.67 15.75
CA LEU A 6 -52.72 -8.27 16.84
C LEU A 6 -52.97 -8.90 18.22
N ARG A 7 -51.88 -9.18 18.96
CA ARG A 7 -51.73 -9.06 20.44
C ARG A 7 -50.27 -9.23 20.91
N ASP A 8 -49.59 -8.10 21.05
CA ASP A 8 -48.94 -7.59 22.28
C ASP A 8 -48.53 -8.60 23.39
N ARG A 9 -47.22 -8.69 23.70
CA ARG A 9 -46.65 -8.98 25.04
C ARG A 9 -45.21 -8.44 25.18
N ARG A 10 -45.07 -7.31 25.86
CA ARG A 10 -43.85 -6.89 26.58
C ARG A 10 -43.71 -7.64 27.93
N THR A 11 -42.46 -7.68 28.40
CA THR A 11 -42.00 -7.75 29.82
C THR A 11 -41.59 -9.12 30.40
N VAL A 12 -40.26 -9.32 30.53
CA VAL A 12 -39.55 -9.86 31.72
C VAL A 12 -38.19 -9.12 31.77
N LEU A 13 -38.09 -7.95 32.40
CA LEU A 13 -37.62 -7.69 33.78
C LEU A 13 -36.23 -8.25 34.15
N GLN A 14 -35.32 -7.29 34.35
CA GLN A 14 -34.10 -7.29 35.16
C GLN A 14 -34.21 -8.06 36.50
N ALA A 15 -33.10 -8.67 36.94
CA ALA A 15 -32.59 -8.55 38.32
C ALA A 15 -31.27 -9.32 38.56
N LEU A 16 -30.27 -8.57 39.06
CA LEU A 16 -29.37 -8.86 40.21
C LEU A 16 -28.46 -10.10 40.13
N GLY A 17 -27.18 -10.08 40.51
CA GLY A 17 -26.42 -9.17 41.35
C GLY A 17 -25.10 -9.86 41.76
N ALA A 18 -24.20 -9.08 42.35
CA ALA A 18 -22.88 -9.48 42.84
C ALA A 18 -22.81 -10.81 43.60
N GLY A 19 -21.71 -11.56 43.42
CA GLY A 19 -21.39 -12.75 44.21
C GLY A 19 -19.97 -13.25 43.95
N SER A 20 -19.12 -13.11 44.96
CA SER A 20 -17.72 -13.52 45.03
C SER A 20 -17.49 -15.03 44.86
N LEU A 21 -16.30 -15.37 44.34
CA LEU A 21 -15.43 -16.51 44.68
C LEU A 21 -16.08 -17.86 45.03
N VAL A 22 -15.91 -18.85 44.14
CA VAL A 22 -15.56 -20.25 44.52
C VAL A 22 -14.66 -20.84 43.45
N ALA A 23 -13.39 -21.03 43.79
CA ALA A 23 -12.50 -21.97 43.11
C ALA A 23 -12.69 -23.38 43.71
N LEU A 24 -12.72 -24.41 42.86
CA LEU A 24 -12.65 -25.82 43.27
C LEU A 24 -11.54 -26.54 42.50
N ALA A 25 -10.39 -26.59 43.16
CA ALA A 25 -9.43 -27.69 43.35
C ALA A 25 -9.20 -28.77 42.26
N GLY A 26 -7.91 -29.01 42.02
CA GLY A 26 -7.33 -30.31 41.68
C GLY A 26 -5.81 -30.37 41.91
N CYS A 27 -5.40 -30.70 43.15
CA CYS A 27 -4.27 -31.55 43.61
C CYS A 27 -2.83 -31.30 43.03
N SER A 28 -1.71 -31.34 43.78
CA SER A 28 -1.35 -31.92 45.09
C SER A 28 0.09 -31.52 45.51
N ASP A 29 0.32 -31.44 46.82
CA ASP A 29 1.57 -31.65 47.60
C ASP A 29 2.79 -30.73 47.36
N SER A 30 3.55 -30.26 48.35
CA SER A 30 3.52 -30.40 49.82
C SER A 30 4.62 -29.49 50.42
N ASP A 31 4.38 -29.08 51.66
CA ASP A 31 5.34 -28.72 52.72
C ASP A 31 5.97 -27.31 52.79
N ASP A 32 5.35 -26.53 53.67
CA ASP A 32 5.88 -25.98 54.92
C ASP A 32 6.76 -24.71 54.96
N ASP A 33 6.15 -23.76 55.67
CA ASP A 33 6.66 -22.87 56.72
C ASP A 33 7.43 -21.58 56.38
N ASP A 34 6.66 -20.51 56.56
CA ASP A 34 6.87 -19.43 57.53
C ASP A 34 7.99 -18.41 57.31
N GLY A 35 7.55 -17.15 57.37
CA GLY A 35 8.25 -16.15 58.15
C GLY A 35 8.57 -14.85 57.44
N ASN A 36 7.56 -13.98 57.36
CA ASN A 36 7.73 -12.55 57.10
C ASN A 36 8.69 -11.90 58.13
N GLY A 37 9.65 -11.10 57.66
CA GLY A 37 10.68 -10.48 58.50
C GLY A 37 11.30 -9.24 57.86
N ASN A 38 10.59 -8.13 58.00
CA ASN A 38 10.95 -6.75 57.68
C ASN A 38 12.37 -6.34 58.14
N GLY A 39 13.08 -5.52 57.34
CA GLY A 39 14.32 -4.86 57.79
C GLY A 39 15.06 -4.07 56.72
N ASN A 40 14.88 -2.75 56.74
CA ASN A 40 15.76 -1.73 56.12
C ASN A 40 17.26 -2.05 56.33
N ASP A 41 18.08 -1.79 55.31
CA ASP A 41 19.18 -0.84 55.50
C ASP A 41 19.77 -0.28 54.19
N ASN A 42 20.08 1.01 54.27
CA ASN A 42 20.84 1.78 53.28
C ASN A 42 22.27 1.25 53.16
N GLY A 43 22.83 1.24 51.94
CA GLY A 43 24.23 0.91 51.74
C GLY A 43 24.77 1.38 50.38
N ASN A 44 25.06 2.67 50.27
CA ASN A 44 25.89 3.24 49.21
C ASN A 44 27.29 2.59 49.22
N GLY A 45 27.79 2.16 48.06
CA GLY A 45 29.08 1.49 47.94
C GLY A 45 29.64 1.52 46.52
N ASN A 46 30.31 2.63 46.19
CA ASN A 46 31.15 2.78 45.02
C ASN A 46 32.47 1.99 45.16
N GLY A 47 32.95 1.40 44.07
CA GLY A 47 34.24 0.71 43.95
C GLY A 47 34.11 -0.43 42.93
N GLY A 48 34.81 -0.48 41.81
CA GLY A 48 36.19 -0.06 41.60
C GLY A 48 36.91 -1.25 40.97
N ASN A 49 37.14 -1.13 39.67
CA ASN A 49 38.07 -1.84 38.78
C ASN A 49 38.96 -2.98 39.36
N GLY A 50 38.97 -4.13 38.70
CA GLY A 50 39.87 -5.24 39.01
C GLY A 50 39.99 -6.27 37.89
N ASN A 51 41.00 -6.07 37.03
CA ASN A 51 41.46 -6.95 35.95
C ASN A 51 41.90 -8.35 36.48
N GLY A 52 41.63 -9.42 35.73
CA GLY A 52 42.09 -10.78 36.05
C GLY A 52 41.96 -11.77 34.88
N ASN A 53 43.05 -11.90 34.13
CA ASN A 53 43.28 -12.78 32.96
C ASN A 53 43.17 -14.29 33.29
N GLY A 54 42.70 -15.14 32.36
CA GLY A 54 42.79 -16.59 32.53
C GLY A 54 42.07 -17.55 31.55
N ASN A 55 42.25 -17.38 30.23
CA ASN A 55 42.37 -18.37 29.14
C ASN A 55 41.57 -19.71 29.15
N GLY A 56 40.86 -20.00 28.04
CA GLY A 56 40.57 -21.39 27.62
C GLY A 56 39.42 -21.66 26.62
N GLY A 57 39.65 -21.41 25.32
CA GLY A 57 39.38 -22.40 24.25
C GLY A 57 38.00 -22.51 23.56
N ASN A 58 37.99 -22.07 22.29
CA ASN A 58 37.33 -22.60 21.08
C ASN A 58 35.80 -22.65 20.90
N GLY A 59 35.37 -22.07 19.76
CA GLY A 59 34.08 -22.28 19.12
C GLY A 59 33.78 -21.19 18.09
N ASP A 60 34.43 -21.25 16.94
CA ASP A 60 34.53 -20.20 15.90
C ASP A 60 33.19 -19.82 15.25
N GLY A 61 33.03 -18.52 15.00
CA GLY A 61 32.00 -17.95 14.14
C GLY A 61 32.49 -17.76 12.70
N ASN A 62 31.62 -17.21 11.84
CA ASN A 62 32.06 -16.60 10.60
C ASN A 62 31.13 -15.43 10.25
N GLY A 63 31.68 -14.22 10.35
CA GLY A 63 31.16 -13.02 9.69
C GLY A 63 31.86 -12.85 8.35
N ASN A 64 31.13 -12.40 7.33
CA ASN A 64 31.71 -12.09 6.03
C ASN A 64 32.19 -10.64 6.01
N GLY A 65 33.49 -10.50 5.76
CA GLY A 65 34.16 -9.24 5.45
C GLY A 65 34.62 -9.22 4.00
N ASN A 66 34.68 -8.01 3.45
CA ASN A 66 35.33 -7.63 2.20
C ASN A 66 36.71 -8.25 2.03
N GLY A 67 37.00 -8.74 0.83
CA GLY A 67 38.32 -9.26 0.46
C GLY A 67 38.60 -9.17 -1.04
N ASN A 68 39.28 -8.10 -1.44
CA ASN A 68 40.03 -8.03 -2.70
C ASN A 68 41.15 -9.09 -2.69
N GLY A 69 41.22 -9.93 -3.73
CA GLY A 69 42.24 -10.99 -3.83
C GLY A 69 42.50 -11.43 -5.28
N ASN A 70 43.57 -10.90 -5.85
CA ASN A 70 44.12 -11.26 -7.16
C ASN A 70 44.76 -12.68 -7.13
N GLY A 71 44.39 -13.57 -8.06
CA GLY A 71 44.92 -14.94 -8.12
C GLY A 71 44.73 -15.63 -9.48
N ASN A 72 45.81 -15.72 -10.26
CA ASN A 72 45.92 -16.51 -11.50
C ASN A 72 45.63 -18.01 -11.27
N GLY A 73 44.59 -18.54 -11.92
CA GLY A 73 44.31 -19.97 -11.96
C GLY A 73 43.13 -20.29 -12.89
N ASN A 74 43.43 -20.88 -14.04
CA ASN A 74 42.49 -21.38 -15.05
C ASN A 74 41.37 -22.24 -14.42
N GLY A 75 40.15 -21.70 -14.34
CA GLY A 75 38.95 -22.34 -13.82
C GLY A 75 37.82 -21.33 -13.63
N SER A 76 36.77 -21.42 -14.47
CA SER A 76 35.48 -20.74 -14.34
C SER A 76 35.06 -20.54 -12.88
N MET A 77 34.88 -19.29 -12.43
CA MET A 77 34.14 -19.03 -11.19
C MET A 77 32.68 -19.37 -11.47
N GLU A 78 32.15 -20.46 -10.90
CA GLU A 78 30.71 -20.74 -10.91
C GLU A 78 30.01 -19.65 -10.07
N GLY A 79 29.51 -18.61 -10.74
CA GLY A 79 28.70 -17.54 -10.15
C GLY A 79 27.21 -17.94 -10.05
N VAL A 80 26.42 -17.10 -9.39
CA VAL A 80 24.96 -17.25 -9.37
C VAL A 80 24.42 -16.98 -10.78
N PRO A 81 23.57 -17.84 -11.37
CA PRO A 81 22.98 -17.59 -12.68
C PRO A 81 22.31 -16.21 -12.75
N GLY A 82 22.65 -15.40 -13.75
CA GLY A 82 22.18 -14.01 -13.86
C GLY A 82 23.12 -12.97 -13.23
N ALA A 83 24.17 -13.42 -12.53
CA ALA A 83 25.22 -12.59 -11.94
C ALA A 83 26.59 -13.29 -12.05
N ASP A 84 26.79 -14.04 -13.12
CA ASP A 84 27.99 -14.82 -13.42
C ASP A 84 28.75 -14.27 -14.63
N VAL A 85 30.08 -14.34 -14.55
CA VAL A 85 30.99 -13.76 -15.54
C VAL A 85 31.83 -14.85 -16.18
N LEU A 86 31.91 -14.85 -17.50
CA LEU A 86 32.83 -15.66 -18.28
C LEU A 86 33.91 -14.77 -18.91
N GLY A 87 35.15 -14.98 -18.49
CA GLY A 87 36.32 -14.25 -18.94
C GLY A 87 36.59 -12.97 -18.15
N GLY A 88 37.41 -12.08 -18.71
CA GLY A 88 37.75 -10.78 -18.16
C GLY A 88 38.73 -10.01 -19.05
N PRO A 89 39.19 -8.81 -18.65
CA PRO A 89 40.14 -8.00 -19.44
C PRO A 89 41.42 -8.74 -19.86
N ASP A 90 41.87 -9.70 -19.05
CA ASP A 90 43.07 -10.53 -19.29
C ASP A 90 42.74 -11.97 -19.73
N ASP A 91 41.47 -12.31 -19.95
CA ASP A 91 40.97 -13.66 -20.29
C ASP A 91 39.79 -13.61 -21.28
N LEU A 92 40.05 -13.07 -22.48
CA LEU A 92 39.06 -12.99 -23.54
C LEU A 92 38.80 -14.36 -24.17
N GLN A 93 37.52 -14.67 -24.40
CA GLN A 93 37.11 -15.92 -25.03
C GLN A 93 37.03 -15.77 -26.56
N SER A 94 37.56 -16.75 -27.30
CA SER A 94 37.45 -16.80 -28.78
C SER A 94 36.03 -17.17 -29.28
N SER A 95 35.16 -17.65 -28.38
CA SER A 95 33.73 -17.89 -28.57
C SER A 95 33.07 -18.04 -27.20
N ALA A 96 31.78 -17.74 -27.07
CA ALA A 96 31.03 -17.93 -25.83
C ALA A 96 29.65 -18.53 -26.08
N THR A 97 29.14 -19.31 -25.12
CA THR A 97 27.75 -19.76 -25.08
C THR A 97 27.09 -19.19 -23.83
N VAL A 98 25.90 -18.62 -24.01
CA VAL A 98 25.06 -18.05 -22.95
C VAL A 98 23.75 -18.82 -22.92
N GLU A 99 23.43 -19.42 -21.78
CA GLU A 99 22.16 -20.10 -21.56
C GLU A 99 21.11 -19.08 -21.10
N ALA A 100 19.94 -19.09 -21.72
CA ALA A 100 18.74 -18.39 -21.24
C ALA A 100 17.87 -19.37 -20.44
N LEU A 101 17.62 -19.04 -19.17
CA LEU A 101 17.05 -19.93 -18.18
C LEU A 101 15.83 -19.29 -17.51
N SER A 102 14.82 -20.09 -17.24
CA SER A 102 13.81 -19.86 -16.19
C SER A 102 14.12 -20.78 -15.00
N LEU A 103 14.43 -20.20 -13.84
CA LEU A 103 14.79 -20.86 -12.59
C LEU A 103 13.54 -21.20 -11.76
N ASP A 104 13.62 -22.25 -10.94
CA ASP A 104 12.53 -22.65 -10.04
C ASP A 104 12.27 -21.62 -8.90
N SER A 105 13.25 -20.77 -8.61
CA SER A 105 13.17 -19.67 -7.65
C SER A 105 14.23 -18.61 -7.95
N ASP A 106 13.97 -17.36 -7.57
CA ASP A 106 14.95 -16.28 -7.66
C ASP A 106 16.15 -16.56 -6.75
N GLN A 107 17.36 -16.39 -7.28
CA GLN A 107 18.63 -16.58 -6.57
C GLN A 107 19.39 -15.26 -6.34
N GLY A 108 18.76 -14.11 -6.58
CA GLY A 108 19.31 -12.78 -6.37
C GLY A 108 19.49 -11.94 -7.65
N ALA A 109 19.14 -12.49 -8.82
CA ALA A 109 19.23 -11.82 -10.12
C ALA A 109 17.95 -11.99 -10.96
N GLY A 110 16.84 -12.41 -10.34
CA GLY A 110 15.58 -12.74 -10.99
C GLY A 110 15.43 -14.23 -11.29
N GLN A 111 14.21 -14.62 -11.71
CA GLN A 111 13.89 -16.00 -12.11
C GLN A 111 14.21 -16.27 -13.58
N ASN A 112 14.24 -15.24 -14.42
CA ASN A 112 14.56 -15.36 -15.85
C ASN A 112 15.92 -14.70 -16.08
N VAL A 113 16.93 -15.49 -16.47
CA VAL A 113 18.33 -15.03 -16.45
C VAL A 113 19.12 -15.52 -17.66
N PHE A 114 20.15 -14.75 -18.02
CA PHE A 114 21.23 -15.20 -18.89
C PHE A 114 22.39 -15.72 -18.02
N SER A 115 22.99 -16.85 -18.38
CA SER A 115 24.13 -17.44 -17.67
C SER A 115 25.13 -18.01 -18.68
N PRO A 116 26.35 -17.44 -18.80
CA PRO A 116 26.85 -16.28 -18.07
C PRO A 116 26.14 -14.97 -18.41
N ALA A 117 25.85 -14.15 -17.41
CA ALA A 117 25.25 -12.83 -17.59
C ALA A 117 26.22 -11.82 -18.23
N VAL A 118 27.52 -11.95 -17.95
CA VAL A 118 28.60 -11.16 -18.58
C VAL A 118 29.56 -12.08 -19.30
N VAL A 119 29.86 -11.80 -20.58
CA VAL A 119 30.88 -12.52 -21.34
C VAL A 119 31.92 -11.56 -21.93
N TRP A 120 33.20 -11.88 -21.73
CA TRP A 120 34.34 -11.16 -22.30
C TRP A 120 34.89 -11.95 -23.49
N VAL A 121 34.89 -11.35 -24.68
CA VAL A 121 35.22 -12.05 -25.92
C VAL A 121 36.23 -11.29 -26.78
N GLU A 122 36.97 -12.03 -27.60
CA GLU A 122 37.87 -11.47 -28.61
C GLU A 122 37.07 -10.75 -29.72
N GLN A 123 37.68 -9.77 -30.39
CA GLN A 123 37.07 -9.17 -31.58
C GLN A 123 36.84 -10.23 -32.67
N GLY A 124 35.62 -10.29 -33.20
CA GLY A 124 35.21 -11.30 -34.18
C GLY A 124 34.86 -12.67 -33.58
N ALA A 125 34.79 -12.77 -32.25
CA ALA A 125 34.23 -13.95 -31.58
C ALA A 125 32.72 -14.06 -31.86
N THR A 126 32.24 -15.30 -31.87
CA THR A 126 30.80 -15.58 -31.95
C THR A 126 30.26 -15.91 -30.55
N VAL A 127 29.18 -15.23 -30.18
CA VAL A 127 28.38 -15.52 -28.99
C VAL A 127 27.13 -16.25 -29.43
N THR A 128 26.89 -17.41 -28.82
CA THR A 128 25.71 -18.25 -29.05
C THR A 128 24.80 -18.19 -27.83
N TRP A 129 23.57 -17.71 -27.98
CA TRP A 129 22.54 -17.84 -26.97
C TRP A 129 21.74 -19.12 -27.21
N GLU A 130 21.57 -19.94 -26.17
CA GLU A 130 20.75 -21.15 -26.18
C GLU A 130 19.61 -21.00 -25.19
N ASN A 131 18.36 -21.21 -25.62
CA ASN A 131 17.23 -21.23 -24.68
C ASN A 131 17.14 -22.61 -24.02
N VAL A 132 17.47 -22.71 -22.74
CA VAL A 132 17.49 -23.97 -21.99
C VAL A 132 16.18 -24.23 -21.26
N SER A 133 15.45 -23.19 -20.85
CA SER A 133 14.10 -23.34 -20.29
C SER A 133 13.29 -22.04 -20.42
N GLY A 134 11.97 -22.17 -20.61
CA GLY A 134 11.09 -21.02 -20.77
C GLY A 134 11.02 -20.49 -22.20
N SER A 135 10.62 -19.23 -22.36
CA SER A 135 10.53 -18.55 -23.66
C SER A 135 11.31 -17.25 -23.59
N HIS A 136 12.45 -17.20 -24.27
CA HIS A 136 13.43 -16.12 -24.13
C HIS A 136 13.86 -15.56 -25.48
N SER A 137 14.53 -14.43 -25.48
CA SER A 137 15.18 -13.87 -26.67
C SER A 137 16.50 -13.22 -26.25
N ALA A 138 17.41 -13.03 -27.20
CA ALA A 138 18.59 -12.19 -27.04
C ALA A 138 18.50 -11.04 -28.05
N THR A 139 18.35 -9.81 -27.54
CA THR A 139 18.12 -8.61 -28.36
C THR A 139 19.00 -7.47 -27.89
N SER A 140 19.79 -6.87 -28.79
CA SER A 140 20.63 -5.72 -28.45
C SER A 140 19.81 -4.47 -28.18
N TYR A 141 20.22 -3.65 -27.21
CA TYR A 141 19.74 -2.28 -27.05
C TYR A 141 20.22 -1.42 -28.24
N HIS A 142 19.33 -1.20 -29.20
CA HIS A 142 19.63 -0.46 -30.42
C HIS A 142 18.33 0.13 -31.02
N PRO A 143 18.36 1.32 -31.68
CA PRO A 143 17.16 1.95 -32.25
C PRO A 143 16.39 1.11 -33.27
N ASN A 144 17.06 0.17 -33.95
CA ASN A 144 16.41 -0.80 -34.85
C ASN A 144 15.52 -1.82 -34.13
N ASN A 145 15.68 -1.95 -32.81
CA ASN A 145 14.88 -2.80 -31.94
C ASN A 145 13.98 -1.95 -31.01
N ASP A 146 13.68 -0.70 -31.40
CA ASP A 146 12.86 0.24 -30.63
C ASP A 146 13.37 0.44 -29.18
N ARG A 147 14.70 0.54 -29.04
CA ARG A 147 15.41 0.78 -27.77
C ARG A 147 16.53 1.82 -27.93
N PRO A 148 17.01 2.42 -26.83
CA PRO A 148 18.18 3.29 -26.86
C PRO A 148 19.41 2.58 -27.43
N LEU A 149 20.36 3.36 -27.96
CA LEU A 149 21.61 2.82 -28.49
C LEU A 149 22.56 2.53 -27.32
N ARG A 150 22.76 1.26 -26.97
CA ARG A 150 23.65 0.83 -25.86
C ARG A 150 24.61 -0.28 -26.28
N ILE A 151 24.97 -0.27 -27.55
CA ILE A 151 26.04 -1.06 -28.17
C ILE A 151 26.96 -0.08 -28.94
N PRO A 152 28.17 -0.47 -29.38
CA PRO A 152 29.06 0.43 -30.12
C PRO A 152 28.38 1.01 -31.37
N GLU A 153 28.55 2.31 -31.66
CA GLU A 153 27.84 3.02 -32.75
C GLU A 153 28.04 2.38 -34.14
N GLY A 154 29.16 1.69 -34.37
CA GLY A 154 29.46 0.98 -35.61
C GLY A 154 28.93 -0.46 -35.66
N ALA A 155 28.41 -0.99 -34.55
CA ALA A 155 28.01 -2.38 -34.44
C ALA A 155 26.64 -2.63 -35.10
N SER A 156 26.47 -3.85 -35.64
CA SER A 156 25.17 -4.28 -36.15
C SER A 156 24.28 -4.75 -35.00
N SER A 157 23.04 -4.26 -34.94
CA SER A 157 22.03 -4.76 -33.99
C SER A 157 21.71 -6.23 -34.22
N PHE A 158 21.38 -6.95 -33.15
CA PHE A 158 20.88 -8.32 -33.20
C PHE A 158 19.55 -8.48 -32.45
N ASN A 159 18.77 -9.45 -32.88
CA ASN A 159 17.48 -9.82 -32.30
C ASN A 159 17.18 -11.27 -32.71
N SER A 160 17.13 -12.18 -31.75
CA SER A 160 16.83 -13.59 -32.01
C SER A 160 15.36 -13.86 -32.35
N GLY A 161 14.46 -12.93 -32.03
CA GLY A 161 13.04 -13.24 -31.79
C GLY A 161 12.86 -14.10 -30.55
N VAL A 162 11.62 -14.39 -30.17
CA VAL A 162 11.33 -15.34 -29.08
C VAL A 162 11.73 -16.75 -29.51
N MET A 163 12.69 -17.31 -28.79
CA MET A 163 13.22 -18.66 -28.89
C MET A 163 12.44 -19.60 -27.97
N THR A 164 12.22 -20.83 -28.41
CA THR A 164 11.69 -21.92 -27.57
C THR A 164 12.81 -22.81 -27.05
N GLU A 165 12.51 -23.68 -26.08
CA GLU A 165 13.51 -24.56 -25.47
C GLU A 165 14.26 -25.40 -26.52
N GLY A 166 15.59 -25.31 -26.51
CA GLY A 166 16.52 -25.93 -27.46
C GLY A 166 16.83 -25.10 -28.70
N ASP A 167 16.18 -23.95 -28.92
CA ASP A 167 16.55 -23.03 -30.00
C ASP A 167 17.83 -22.24 -29.64
N THR A 168 18.60 -21.90 -30.68
CA THR A 168 19.84 -21.13 -30.53
C THR A 168 19.88 -19.91 -31.46
N HIS A 169 20.61 -18.88 -31.05
CA HIS A 169 20.91 -17.68 -31.85
C HIS A 169 22.39 -17.33 -31.77
N ASP A 170 23.00 -17.01 -32.91
CA ASP A 170 24.42 -16.64 -33.01
C ASP A 170 24.57 -15.17 -33.42
N HIS A 171 25.49 -14.46 -32.77
CA HIS A 171 25.94 -13.14 -33.20
C HIS A 171 27.47 -13.07 -33.18
N THR A 172 28.07 -12.48 -34.22
CA THR A 172 29.50 -12.19 -34.28
C THR A 172 29.71 -10.70 -34.04
N SER A 173 30.44 -10.37 -32.98
CA SER A 173 30.70 -8.98 -32.60
C SER A 173 32.06 -8.52 -33.11
N ASP A 174 32.06 -7.68 -34.14
CA ASP A 174 33.27 -7.22 -34.82
C ASP A 174 33.77 -5.85 -34.34
N GLU A 175 32.97 -5.08 -33.60
CA GLU A 175 33.36 -3.76 -33.07
C GLU A 175 33.75 -3.88 -31.59
N PRO A 176 34.91 -3.34 -31.17
CA PRO A 176 35.26 -3.28 -29.76
C PRO A 176 34.28 -2.45 -28.93
N GLY A 177 34.06 -2.85 -27.69
CA GLY A 177 33.22 -2.13 -26.72
C GLY A 177 32.22 -3.02 -26.01
N VAL A 178 31.29 -2.37 -25.31
CA VAL A 178 30.29 -3.01 -24.45
C VAL A 178 28.94 -3.07 -25.15
N TYR A 179 28.36 -4.27 -25.20
CA TYR A 179 27.07 -4.54 -25.81
C TYR A 179 26.06 -4.92 -24.74
N ASN A 180 25.16 -3.99 -24.42
CA ASN A 180 24.02 -4.27 -23.55
C ASN A 180 22.94 -4.97 -24.37
N TYR A 181 22.36 -6.04 -23.83
CA TYR A 181 21.26 -6.76 -24.46
C TYR A 181 20.22 -7.21 -23.43
N TYR A 182 19.03 -7.55 -23.92
CA TYR A 182 17.88 -7.88 -23.10
C TYR A 182 17.05 -9.01 -23.71
N CYS A 183 16.16 -9.56 -22.88
CA CYS A 183 15.13 -10.49 -23.31
C CYS A 183 13.79 -9.77 -23.46
N ASN A 184 13.25 -9.67 -24.69
CA ASN A 184 11.98 -8.98 -24.98
C ASN A 184 10.83 -9.30 -23.99
N PRO A 185 10.48 -10.57 -23.70
CA PRO A 185 9.39 -10.87 -22.78
C PRO A 185 9.69 -10.56 -21.30
N HIS A 186 10.96 -10.37 -20.92
CA HIS A 186 11.39 -10.32 -19.52
C HIS A 186 12.27 -9.11 -19.16
N GLU A 187 12.39 -8.12 -20.06
CA GLU A 187 13.13 -6.88 -19.82
C GLU A 187 12.54 -6.09 -18.64
N GLY A 188 11.21 -6.02 -18.55
CA GLY A 188 10.50 -5.42 -17.41
C GLY A 188 10.73 -6.15 -16.08
N LEU A 189 11.28 -7.37 -16.14
CA LEU A 189 11.65 -8.18 -14.98
C LEU A 189 13.16 -8.20 -14.72
N GLY A 190 13.95 -7.38 -15.42
CA GLY A 190 15.39 -7.26 -15.24
C GLY A 190 16.25 -8.28 -15.99
N MET A 191 15.70 -9.04 -16.94
CA MET A 191 16.47 -10.04 -17.70
C MET A 191 17.36 -9.38 -18.78
N VAL A 192 18.56 -9.00 -18.37
CA VAL A 192 19.59 -8.32 -19.19
C VAL A 192 20.92 -9.07 -19.18
N GLY A 193 21.78 -8.78 -20.15
CA GLY A 193 23.12 -9.34 -20.22
C GLY A 193 24.12 -8.41 -20.89
N LEU A 194 25.40 -8.76 -20.76
CA LEU A 194 26.54 -7.97 -21.25
C LEU A 194 27.49 -8.81 -22.11
N VAL A 195 27.85 -8.31 -23.30
CA VAL A 195 28.99 -8.81 -24.07
C VAL A 195 30.05 -7.71 -24.14
N VAL A 196 31.26 -7.98 -23.65
CA VAL A 196 32.40 -7.07 -23.74
C VAL A 196 33.37 -7.59 -24.79
N VAL A 197 33.58 -6.81 -25.85
CA VAL A 197 34.41 -7.19 -26.99
C VAL A 197 35.74 -6.48 -26.91
N SER A 198 36.82 -7.24 -26.76
CA SER A 198 38.22 -6.78 -26.61
C SER A 198 38.50 -5.95 -25.36
N GLU A 199 37.84 -4.81 -25.19
CA GLU A 199 37.99 -3.92 -24.05
C GLU A 199 36.68 -3.19 -23.77
N ALA A 200 36.47 -2.78 -22.51
CA ALA A 200 35.37 -1.91 -22.13
C ALA A 200 35.66 -0.45 -22.55
N ALA A 201 35.78 -0.23 -23.86
CA ALA A 201 35.99 1.09 -24.41
C ALA A 201 34.80 2.02 -24.08
N PRO A 202 35.05 3.29 -23.70
CA PRO A 202 33.97 4.27 -23.52
C PRO A 202 33.09 4.37 -24.75
N GLY A 203 31.78 4.28 -24.55
CA GLY A 203 30.78 4.35 -25.61
C GLY A 203 29.38 4.13 -25.06
N PRO A 204 28.36 3.99 -25.92
CA PRO A 204 26.96 3.98 -25.46
C PRO A 204 26.61 2.87 -24.45
N GLY A 205 27.30 1.72 -24.53
CA GLY A 205 27.11 0.62 -23.57
C GLY A 205 27.74 0.84 -22.19
N THR A 206 28.56 1.87 -22.02
CA THR A 206 29.21 2.25 -20.75
C THR A 206 28.71 3.60 -20.20
N GLU A 207 27.72 4.23 -20.84
CA GLU A 207 27.08 5.44 -20.32
C GLU A 207 26.11 5.08 -19.17
N PRO A 208 25.70 6.06 -18.34
CA PRO A 208 24.63 5.88 -17.36
C PRO A 208 23.37 5.26 -18.00
N VAL A 209 22.65 4.45 -17.23
CA VAL A 209 21.56 3.60 -17.71
C VAL A 209 20.19 4.29 -17.72
N GLU A 210 20.17 5.62 -17.50
CA GLU A 210 18.97 6.46 -17.34
C GLU A 210 18.05 6.50 -18.58
N ASP A 211 18.59 6.15 -19.75
CA ASP A 211 17.83 6.08 -21.00
C ASP A 211 17.06 4.76 -21.17
N VAL A 212 17.24 3.79 -20.27
CA VAL A 212 16.54 2.50 -20.29
C VAL A 212 15.18 2.62 -19.61
N ASP A 213 14.09 2.46 -20.37
CA ASP A 213 12.70 2.65 -19.90
C ASP A 213 12.30 1.75 -18.70
N SER A 214 12.93 0.58 -18.55
CA SER A 214 12.65 -0.38 -17.48
C SER A 214 13.62 -0.19 -16.32
N GLY A 215 13.12 0.21 -15.15
CA GLY A 215 13.93 0.36 -13.93
C GLY A 215 14.66 -0.94 -13.53
N ALA A 216 13.96 -2.08 -13.56
CA ALA A 216 14.58 -3.38 -13.27
C ALA A 216 15.69 -3.76 -14.28
N ALA A 217 15.55 -3.37 -15.55
CA ALA A 217 16.60 -3.58 -16.55
C ALA A 217 17.77 -2.62 -16.36
N ALA A 218 17.50 -1.36 -15.99
CA ALA A 218 18.50 -0.37 -15.64
C ALA A 218 19.35 -0.86 -14.46
N ASP A 219 18.73 -1.28 -13.36
CA ASP A 219 19.41 -1.85 -12.18
C ASP A 219 20.22 -3.09 -12.51
N GLY A 220 19.65 -3.99 -13.33
CA GLY A 220 20.33 -5.17 -13.83
C GLY A 220 21.58 -4.81 -14.63
N LEU A 221 21.48 -3.85 -15.56
CA LEU A 221 22.63 -3.41 -16.37
C LEU A 221 23.70 -2.74 -15.51
N THR A 222 23.31 -1.88 -14.56
CA THR A 222 24.24 -1.28 -13.60
C THR A 222 25.01 -2.36 -12.82
N SER A 223 24.28 -3.35 -12.28
CA SER A 223 24.88 -4.46 -11.55
C SER A 223 25.85 -5.28 -12.41
N LEU A 224 25.52 -5.53 -13.68
CA LEU A 224 26.39 -6.27 -14.59
C LEU A 224 27.62 -5.46 -15.03
N LEU A 225 27.50 -4.14 -15.19
CA LEU A 225 28.63 -3.25 -15.48
C LEU A 225 29.60 -3.22 -14.30
N ASP A 226 29.10 -3.09 -13.08
CA ASP A 226 29.90 -3.20 -11.85
C ASP A 226 30.57 -4.56 -11.72
N LEU A 227 29.83 -5.64 -11.99
CA LEU A 227 30.34 -7.01 -11.96
C LEU A 227 31.44 -7.24 -13.01
N ALA A 228 31.34 -6.58 -14.16
CA ALA A 228 32.38 -6.56 -15.19
C ALA A 228 33.59 -5.69 -14.80
N GLY A 229 33.54 -4.95 -13.69
CA GLY A 229 34.58 -4.00 -13.28
C GLY A 229 34.66 -2.77 -14.19
N ILE A 230 33.52 -2.37 -14.76
CA ILE A 230 33.38 -1.21 -15.65
C ILE A 230 32.79 -0.07 -14.81
N ASP A 231 33.65 0.85 -14.40
CA ASP A 231 33.22 2.06 -13.68
C ASP A 231 32.37 2.94 -14.64
N VAL A 232 31.05 2.92 -14.46
CA VAL A 232 30.15 3.91 -15.01
C VAL A 232 30.14 5.08 -14.02
N GLU A 233 30.18 6.33 -14.49
CA GLU A 233 29.83 7.45 -13.59
C GLU A 233 28.44 7.13 -13.04
N PRO A 234 28.25 7.02 -11.71
CA PRO A 234 26.95 6.68 -11.17
C PRO A 234 25.95 7.67 -11.74
N ALA A 235 24.85 7.16 -12.30
CA ALA A 235 23.70 8.02 -12.53
C ALA A 235 23.44 8.72 -11.19
N GLU A 236 23.28 10.04 -11.19
CA GLU A 236 22.54 10.66 -10.11
C GLU A 236 21.15 10.02 -10.20
N SER A 237 20.93 8.94 -9.44
CA SER A 237 19.63 8.29 -9.34
C SER A 237 18.72 9.28 -8.63
N THR A 238 18.21 10.25 -9.37
CA THR A 238 17.21 11.17 -8.87
C THR A 238 15.95 10.36 -8.64
N TYR A 239 15.46 10.38 -7.41
CA TYR A 239 14.21 9.74 -7.02
C TYR A 239 13.10 10.12 -8.02
N GLY A 240 12.68 9.16 -8.82
CA GLY A 240 11.83 9.36 -9.99
C GLY A 240 10.39 8.89 -9.78
N TRP A 241 9.57 9.06 -10.82
CA TRP A 241 8.16 8.65 -10.80
C TRP A 241 7.98 7.17 -10.44
N THR A 242 8.82 6.29 -10.99
CA THR A 242 8.77 4.85 -10.70
C THR A 242 9.08 4.57 -9.23
N ASP A 243 10.06 5.25 -8.64
CA ASP A 243 10.41 5.09 -7.23
C ASP A 243 9.28 5.58 -6.32
N ALA A 244 8.75 6.78 -6.60
CA ALA A 244 7.63 7.36 -5.86
C ALA A 244 6.39 6.48 -5.89
N THR A 245 6.05 5.95 -7.06
CA THR A 245 4.87 5.06 -7.22
C THR A 245 5.12 3.67 -6.63
N TRP A 246 6.36 3.20 -6.56
CA TRP A 246 6.72 1.97 -5.88
C TRP A 246 6.66 2.10 -4.35
N ASP A 247 7.16 3.19 -3.80
CA ASP A 247 7.07 3.46 -2.37
C ASP A 247 5.62 3.68 -1.93
N SER A 248 4.83 4.40 -2.73
CA SER A 248 3.38 4.56 -2.53
C SER A 248 2.65 3.21 -2.38
N TYR A 249 3.01 2.23 -3.20
CA TYR A 249 2.46 0.86 -3.10
C TYR A 249 2.77 0.25 -1.72
N TRP A 250 4.03 0.34 -1.28
CA TRP A 250 4.47 -0.25 -0.02
C TRP A 250 3.91 0.46 1.20
N TYR A 251 3.88 1.80 1.19
CA TYR A 251 3.40 2.60 2.31
C TYR A 251 1.90 2.42 2.49
N SER A 252 1.14 2.37 1.39
CA SER A 252 -0.25 1.91 1.39
C SER A 252 -0.43 0.54 2.04
N LEU A 253 0.38 -0.46 1.66
CA LEU A 253 0.31 -1.81 2.22
C LEU A 253 0.67 -1.86 3.71
N TYR A 254 1.66 -1.08 4.16
CA TYR A 254 2.11 -1.04 5.55
C TYR A 254 1.05 -0.44 6.45
N ASN A 255 0.46 0.68 6.06
CA ASN A 255 -0.62 1.33 6.79
C ASN A 255 -1.84 0.41 6.91
N MET A 256 -2.24 -0.26 5.83
CA MET A 256 -3.33 -1.25 5.88
C MET A 256 -3.00 -2.45 6.77
N SER A 257 -1.85 -3.12 6.55
CA SER A 257 -1.52 -4.37 7.25
C SER A 257 -1.37 -4.14 8.75
N THR A 258 -0.81 -3.00 9.13
CA THR A 258 -0.67 -2.60 10.53
C THR A 258 -2.04 -2.45 11.17
N ASN A 259 -2.94 -1.68 10.55
CA ASN A 259 -4.24 -1.35 11.11
C ASN A 259 -5.19 -2.57 11.20
N ILE A 260 -5.23 -3.41 10.16
CA ILE A 260 -6.17 -4.55 10.09
C ILE A 260 -5.68 -5.75 10.91
N ALA A 261 -4.38 -6.05 10.90
CA ALA A 261 -3.90 -7.35 11.39
C ALA A 261 -2.88 -7.29 12.53
N MET A 262 -2.14 -6.17 12.71
CA MET A 262 -0.98 -6.16 13.59
C MET A 262 -1.18 -5.33 14.86
N ALA A 263 -1.62 -4.08 14.74
CA ALA A 263 -1.59 -3.09 15.83
C ALA A 263 -2.46 -3.44 17.04
N GLY A 264 -3.54 -4.20 16.84
CA GLY A 264 -4.56 -4.36 17.89
C GLY A 264 -5.31 -3.06 18.24
N ASN A 265 -5.04 -1.97 17.52
CA ASN A 265 -5.71 -0.69 17.66
C ASN A 265 -7.09 -0.72 16.99
N GLY A 266 -8.11 -1.08 17.75
CA GLY A 266 -9.49 -1.09 17.30
C GLY A 266 -10.33 -2.16 17.99
N VAL A 267 -11.47 -2.47 17.40
CA VAL A 267 -12.36 -3.52 17.88
C VAL A 267 -12.02 -4.84 17.18
N PRO A 268 -11.56 -5.85 17.94
CA PRO A 268 -11.11 -7.12 17.36
C PRO A 268 -12.29 -8.01 16.96
N PHE A 269 -12.07 -8.84 15.94
CA PHE A 269 -12.95 -9.95 15.58
C PHE A 269 -12.60 -11.19 16.45
N PRO A 270 -13.56 -11.83 17.15
CA PRO A 270 -15.02 -11.78 16.97
C PRO A 270 -15.76 -10.89 17.97
N LEU A 271 -16.90 -10.35 17.51
CA LEU A 271 -17.79 -9.45 18.27
C LEU A 271 -18.61 -10.13 19.37
N ASN A 272 -18.93 -11.42 19.23
CA ASN A 272 -19.79 -12.20 20.12
C ASN A 272 -19.61 -13.71 19.87
N ASP A 273 -20.33 -14.55 20.64
CA ASP A 273 -20.26 -16.02 20.56
C ASP A 273 -20.63 -16.58 19.17
N GLN A 274 -21.59 -15.99 18.47
CA GLN A 274 -21.98 -16.42 17.12
C GLN A 274 -20.84 -16.13 16.13
N MET A 275 -20.24 -14.95 16.20
CA MET A 275 -19.10 -14.58 15.37
C MET A 275 -17.86 -15.41 15.70
N ALA A 276 -17.67 -15.77 16.96
CA ALA A 276 -16.60 -16.67 17.37
C ALA A 276 -16.76 -18.05 16.73
N GLN A 277 -17.98 -18.62 16.77
CA GLN A 277 -18.29 -19.88 16.09
C GLN A 277 -18.10 -19.78 14.57
N LEU A 278 -18.52 -18.66 13.96
CA LEU A 278 -18.33 -18.42 12.53
C LEU A 278 -16.85 -18.33 12.18
N ARG A 279 -16.03 -17.62 12.94
CA ARG A 279 -14.57 -17.56 12.75
C ARG A 279 -13.95 -18.95 12.80
N ASP A 280 -14.29 -19.73 13.82
CA ASP A 280 -13.72 -21.06 14.06
C ASP A 280 -14.08 -22.04 12.92
N GLN A 281 -15.16 -21.77 12.18
CA GLN A 281 -15.55 -22.51 10.98
C GLN A 281 -14.93 -21.93 9.70
N ARG A 282 -15.00 -20.61 9.50
CA ARG A 282 -14.60 -19.95 8.25
C ARG A 282 -13.09 -19.91 8.06
N LEU A 283 -12.30 -19.66 9.12
CA LEU A 283 -10.86 -19.49 8.97
C LEU A 283 -10.15 -20.76 8.46
N PRO A 284 -10.42 -21.98 8.99
CA PRO A 284 -9.89 -23.22 8.39
C PRO A 284 -10.35 -23.42 6.94
N ALA A 285 -11.59 -23.03 6.65
CA ALA A 285 -12.19 -23.18 5.33
C ALA A 285 -11.52 -22.24 4.30
N MET A 286 -11.19 -21.01 4.68
CA MET A 286 -10.41 -20.07 3.87
C MET A 286 -9.02 -20.62 3.55
N LEU A 287 -8.33 -21.13 4.56
CA LEU A 287 -7.00 -21.75 4.41
C LEU A 287 -7.02 -22.92 3.41
N GLU A 288 -7.99 -23.83 3.56
CA GLU A 288 -8.17 -24.97 2.63
C GLU A 288 -8.39 -24.51 1.18
N ASN A 289 -9.11 -23.40 0.96
CA ASN A 289 -9.47 -22.96 -0.40
C ASN A 289 -8.46 -22.00 -1.01
N ALA A 290 -7.61 -21.41 -0.19
CA ALA A 290 -6.48 -20.62 -0.60
C ALA A 290 -5.23 -21.47 -0.84
N ASP A 291 -5.33 -22.81 -0.76
CA ASP A 291 -4.20 -23.74 -0.87
C ASP A 291 -3.05 -23.35 0.08
N THR A 292 -3.39 -22.87 1.28
CA THR A 292 -2.45 -22.30 2.25
C THR A 292 -2.64 -22.93 3.62
N ASP A 293 -1.60 -23.51 4.19
CA ASP A 293 -1.71 -24.25 5.45
C ASP A 293 -1.91 -23.36 6.70
N ARG A 294 -1.59 -22.05 6.60
CA ARG A 294 -1.63 -21.12 7.75
C ARG A 294 -1.60 -19.63 7.32
N PRO A 295 -2.18 -18.71 8.09
CA PRO A 295 -2.25 -17.28 7.77
C PRO A 295 -0.88 -16.59 7.66
N PRO A 296 -0.71 -15.55 6.81
CA PRO A 296 0.58 -14.88 6.59
C PRO A 296 1.11 -14.10 7.81
N VAL A 297 0.29 -13.91 8.85
CA VAL A 297 0.65 -13.26 10.11
C VAL A 297 0.29 -14.22 11.24
N ASN A 298 1.19 -14.42 12.20
CA ASN A 298 0.93 -15.22 13.39
C ASN A 298 0.07 -14.40 14.37
N ASN A 299 -0.91 -15.07 14.99
CA ASN A 299 -1.81 -14.49 15.99
C ASN A 299 -2.40 -13.11 15.62
N PRO A 300 -2.99 -12.94 14.42
CA PRO A 300 -3.43 -11.62 13.95
C PRO A 300 -4.54 -11.06 14.85
N ASN A 301 -4.49 -9.75 15.12
CA ASN A 301 -5.48 -9.05 15.95
C ASN A 301 -6.83 -8.82 15.23
N LEU A 302 -6.88 -9.02 13.90
CA LEU A 302 -8.04 -8.93 13.01
C LEU A 302 -9.08 -7.89 13.46
N THR A 303 -8.78 -6.63 13.19
CA THR A 303 -9.64 -5.49 13.51
C THR A 303 -10.76 -5.36 12.47
N PHE A 304 -12.02 -5.26 12.92
CA PHE A 304 -13.14 -4.93 12.02
C PHE A 304 -13.59 -3.46 12.15
N ALA A 305 -13.11 -2.71 13.15
CA ALA A 305 -13.36 -1.28 13.26
C ALA A 305 -12.17 -0.63 13.97
N ALA A 306 -11.39 0.18 13.28
CA ALA A 306 -10.21 0.82 13.85
C ALA A 306 -10.60 2.05 14.68
N PHE A 307 -9.89 2.26 15.79
CA PHE A 307 -10.09 3.48 16.58
C PHE A 307 -9.59 4.70 15.82
N THR A 308 -10.17 5.87 16.08
CA THR A 308 -9.87 7.12 15.35
C THR A 308 -8.39 7.52 15.47
N SER A 309 -7.74 7.23 16.59
CA SER A 309 -6.29 7.44 16.74
C SER A 309 -5.63 6.46 17.71
N GLY A 310 -4.30 6.36 17.64
CA GLY A 310 -3.50 5.61 18.60
C GLY A 310 -2.02 5.98 18.59
N ASP A 311 -1.29 5.50 19.59
CA ASP A 311 0.17 5.56 19.66
C ASP A 311 0.77 4.31 18.98
N PRO A 312 1.51 4.48 17.87
CA PRO A 312 2.04 3.36 17.10
C PRO A 312 3.33 2.75 17.67
N SER A 313 3.70 3.09 18.91
CA SER A 313 4.81 2.48 19.63
C SER A 313 4.50 1.03 20.02
N PHE A 314 5.46 0.14 19.82
CA PHE A 314 5.30 -1.25 20.24
C PHE A 314 5.39 -1.38 21.76
N THR A 315 4.47 -2.15 22.34
CA THR A 315 4.42 -2.42 23.79
C THR A 315 5.47 -3.43 24.25
N GLN A 316 6.13 -4.11 23.32
CA GLN A 316 7.21 -5.08 23.56
C GLN A 316 8.08 -5.24 22.31
N GLN A 317 9.19 -5.96 22.41
CA GLN A 317 10.09 -6.19 21.27
C GLN A 317 9.36 -6.90 20.12
N PRO A 318 9.36 -6.33 18.90
CA PRO A 318 8.59 -6.85 17.78
C PRO A 318 9.26 -8.10 17.18
N VAL A 319 8.46 -9.12 16.88
CA VAL A 319 8.83 -10.27 16.07
C VAL A 319 8.32 -10.02 14.65
N LEU A 320 9.20 -9.48 13.81
CA LEU A 320 8.89 -9.15 12.40
C LEU A 320 9.02 -10.37 11.47
N GLU A 321 9.82 -11.34 11.88
CA GLU A 321 9.99 -12.62 11.22
C GLU A 321 10.40 -13.68 12.27
N ASP A 322 9.63 -14.75 12.39
CA ASP A 322 9.94 -15.90 13.23
C ASP A 322 10.59 -17.05 12.41
N ASP A 323 10.82 -18.21 13.04
CA ASP A 323 11.31 -19.43 12.37
C ASP A 323 10.43 -19.90 11.19
N THR A 324 9.23 -19.31 11.03
CA THR A 324 8.28 -19.61 9.96
C THR A 324 8.25 -18.55 8.85
N GLY A 325 9.08 -17.50 8.96
CA GLY A 325 9.15 -16.41 8.00
C GLY A 325 8.01 -15.39 8.14
N ARG A 326 7.38 -15.28 9.33
CA ARG A 326 6.16 -14.47 9.51
C ARG A 326 6.23 -13.55 10.72
N PRO A 327 5.61 -12.36 10.64
CA PRO A 327 5.47 -11.50 11.81
C PRO A 327 4.46 -12.10 12.80
N ASP A 328 4.69 -11.89 14.10
CA ASP A 328 3.75 -12.22 15.17
C ASP A 328 3.05 -10.96 15.68
N ALA A 329 1.79 -10.79 15.30
CA ALA A 329 1.00 -9.60 15.66
C ALA A 329 0.81 -9.43 17.17
N SER A 330 0.94 -10.49 17.98
CA SER A 330 0.90 -10.36 19.45
C SER A 330 2.06 -9.53 20.01
N THR A 331 3.14 -9.36 19.24
CA THR A 331 4.31 -8.54 19.59
C THR A 331 4.29 -7.15 18.95
N LEU A 332 3.34 -6.91 18.05
CA LEU A 332 3.19 -5.65 17.31
C LEU A 332 2.05 -4.79 17.84
N ALA A 333 1.48 -5.18 18.98
CA ALA A 333 0.35 -4.49 19.58
C ALA A 333 0.76 -3.12 20.16
N TRP A 334 -0.09 -2.13 19.89
CA TRP A 334 -0.04 -0.79 20.45
C TRP A 334 -0.69 -0.76 21.84
N ASP A 335 -0.41 0.26 22.63
CA ASP A 335 -1.06 0.44 23.92
C ASP A 335 -2.53 0.87 23.74
N PRO A 336 -3.52 0.05 24.14
CA PRO A 336 -4.93 0.42 24.05
C PRO A 336 -5.29 1.61 24.94
N GLU A 337 -4.55 1.88 26.02
CA GLU A 337 -4.77 3.05 26.88
C GLU A 337 -4.32 4.35 26.20
N ALA A 338 -3.39 4.25 25.24
CA ALA A 338 -2.93 5.34 24.39
C ALA A 338 -3.73 5.46 23.07
N SER A 339 -4.81 4.70 22.93
CA SER A 339 -5.71 4.75 21.77
C SER A 339 -7.01 5.48 22.13
N SER A 340 -7.67 6.10 21.16
CA SER A 340 -8.89 6.91 21.42
C SER A 340 -10.02 6.07 22.04
N GLY A 341 -10.07 4.78 21.69
CA GLY A 341 -11.16 3.87 22.04
C GLY A 341 -12.51 4.24 21.42
N VAL A 342 -12.48 5.13 20.41
CA VAL A 342 -13.63 5.66 19.68
C VAL A 342 -13.49 5.23 18.22
N VAL A 343 -14.58 4.84 17.59
CA VAL A 343 -14.65 4.57 16.15
C VAL A 343 -15.53 5.62 15.48
N SER A 344 -15.23 5.98 14.24
CA SER A 344 -16.04 6.87 13.40
C SER A 344 -16.47 6.15 12.11
N PRO A 345 -17.49 6.67 11.39
CA PRO A 345 -17.86 6.14 10.08
C PRO A 345 -16.67 6.15 9.11
N SER A 346 -15.90 7.23 9.09
CA SER A 346 -14.71 7.36 8.26
C SER A 346 -13.59 6.39 8.67
N SER A 347 -13.29 6.27 9.97
CA SER A 347 -12.22 5.35 10.41
C SER A 347 -12.53 3.92 10.03
N LEU A 348 -13.82 3.53 10.04
CA LEU A 348 -14.25 2.23 9.55
C LEU A 348 -14.22 2.13 8.02
N ALA A 349 -14.75 3.13 7.32
CA ALA A 349 -14.90 3.12 5.88
C ALA A 349 -13.54 3.13 5.16
N TRP A 350 -12.61 3.99 5.55
CA TRP A 350 -11.27 4.07 4.94
C TRP A 350 -10.46 2.79 5.17
N THR A 351 -10.54 2.19 6.36
CA THR A 351 -9.92 0.88 6.65
C THR A 351 -10.41 -0.19 5.70
N HIS A 352 -11.73 -0.33 5.54
CA HIS A 352 -12.28 -1.43 4.77
C HIS A 352 -12.26 -1.16 3.27
N LEU A 353 -12.43 0.08 2.81
CA LEU A 353 -12.19 0.44 1.41
C LEU A 353 -10.79 -0.03 0.99
N LYS A 354 -9.79 0.23 1.84
CA LYS A 354 -8.41 -0.20 1.57
C LYS A 354 -8.31 -1.72 1.48
N GLY A 355 -8.93 -2.44 2.41
CA GLY A 355 -9.00 -3.90 2.37
C GLY A 355 -9.66 -4.45 1.10
N VAL A 356 -10.74 -3.83 0.63
CA VAL A 356 -11.50 -4.23 -0.57
C VAL A 356 -10.70 -3.93 -1.83
N THR A 357 -10.09 -2.75 -1.93
CA THR A 357 -9.19 -2.37 -3.02
C THR A 357 -8.05 -3.38 -3.18
N TRP A 358 -7.45 -3.81 -2.06
CA TRP A 358 -6.42 -4.86 -2.05
C TRP A 358 -6.97 -6.24 -2.39
N ALA A 359 -8.18 -6.59 -1.93
CA ALA A 359 -8.80 -7.85 -2.29
C ALA A 359 -9.03 -7.96 -3.81
N LYS A 360 -9.49 -6.87 -4.45
CA LYS A 360 -9.58 -6.75 -5.91
C LYS A 360 -8.20 -6.91 -6.56
N ASN A 361 -7.17 -6.26 -6.02
CA ASN A 361 -5.81 -6.37 -6.54
C ASN A 361 -5.28 -7.81 -6.51
N PHE A 362 -5.40 -8.46 -5.35
CA PHE A 362 -4.95 -9.83 -5.17
C PHE A 362 -5.68 -10.76 -6.13
N GLN A 363 -7.00 -10.58 -6.29
CA GLN A 363 -7.82 -11.38 -7.20
C GLN A 363 -7.28 -11.36 -8.62
N LYS A 364 -7.04 -10.16 -9.15
CA LYS A 364 -6.57 -9.99 -10.52
C LYS A 364 -5.25 -10.73 -10.76
N HIS A 365 -4.42 -10.84 -9.73
CA HIS A 365 -3.07 -11.38 -9.83
C HIS A 365 -2.88 -12.73 -9.15
N PHE A 366 -3.95 -13.50 -8.92
CA PHE A 366 -3.84 -14.82 -8.28
C PHE A 366 -2.88 -15.77 -8.99
N ASP A 367 -2.82 -15.70 -10.33
CA ASP A 367 -1.97 -16.57 -11.14
C ASP A 367 -0.55 -16.02 -11.32
N ALA A 368 -0.31 -14.75 -10.96
CA ALA A 368 0.99 -14.08 -11.06
C ALA A 368 1.72 -13.96 -9.71
N LEU A 369 0.97 -13.93 -8.60
CA LEU A 369 1.51 -13.70 -7.27
C LEU A 369 2.14 -14.95 -6.65
N PRO A 370 3.27 -14.81 -5.91
CA PRO A 370 3.86 -15.91 -5.17
C PRO A 370 2.88 -16.53 -4.16
N THR A 371 2.80 -17.85 -4.13
CA THR A 371 1.94 -18.61 -3.18
C THR A 371 2.26 -18.29 -1.72
N ALA A 372 3.51 -17.95 -1.40
CA ALA A 372 3.95 -17.53 -0.08
C ALA A 372 3.23 -16.26 0.44
N MET A 373 2.74 -15.39 -0.46
CA MET A 373 1.95 -14.21 -0.09
C MET A 373 0.52 -14.56 0.31
N ALA A 374 0.06 -15.77 0.00
CA ALA A 374 -1.31 -16.25 0.22
C ALA A 374 -2.39 -15.27 -0.31
N PRO A 375 -2.31 -14.83 -1.58
CA PRO A 375 -3.17 -13.76 -2.10
C PRO A 375 -4.67 -14.10 -2.04
N LYS A 376 -5.04 -15.36 -2.32
CA LYS A 376 -6.42 -15.86 -2.17
C LYS A 376 -6.94 -15.73 -0.74
N PHE A 377 -6.13 -16.15 0.24
CA PHE A 377 -6.48 -16.05 1.66
C PHE A 377 -6.65 -14.59 2.09
N ARG A 378 -5.73 -13.71 1.68
CA ARG A 378 -5.79 -12.28 2.00
C ARG A 378 -7.06 -11.65 1.46
N ALA A 379 -7.40 -11.92 0.20
CA ALA A 379 -8.64 -11.41 -0.38
C ALA A 379 -9.90 -11.90 0.36
N GLN A 380 -9.97 -13.19 0.70
CA GLN A 380 -11.10 -13.76 1.47
C GLN A 380 -11.24 -13.13 2.87
N LEU A 381 -10.11 -12.92 3.55
CA LEU A 381 -10.07 -12.34 4.88
C LEU A 381 -10.52 -10.87 4.86
N LEU A 382 -9.94 -10.06 3.97
CA LEU A 382 -10.24 -8.63 3.86
C LEU A 382 -11.72 -8.38 3.53
N THR A 383 -12.27 -9.13 2.57
CA THR A 383 -13.69 -9.03 2.19
C THR A 383 -14.63 -9.53 3.28
N THR A 384 -14.19 -10.50 4.10
CA THR A 384 -14.96 -10.96 5.27
C THR A 384 -15.00 -9.89 6.36
N LEU A 385 -13.86 -9.26 6.67
CA LEU A 385 -13.79 -8.20 7.68
C LEU A 385 -14.62 -6.98 7.28
N ALA A 386 -14.63 -6.61 6.00
CA ALA A 386 -15.48 -5.54 5.47
C ALA A 386 -16.98 -5.83 5.73
N GLN A 387 -17.45 -7.05 5.45
CA GLN A 387 -18.85 -7.45 5.71
C GLN A 387 -19.19 -7.47 7.20
N VAL A 388 -18.25 -7.92 8.05
CA VAL A 388 -18.43 -7.85 9.52
C VAL A 388 -18.52 -6.39 9.98
N GLY A 389 -17.69 -5.51 9.42
CA GLY A 389 -17.72 -4.06 9.65
C GLY A 389 -19.08 -3.45 9.30
N ILE A 390 -19.58 -3.70 8.08
CA ILE A 390 -20.92 -3.26 7.64
C ILE A 390 -21.99 -3.77 8.60
N ASN A 391 -21.98 -5.07 8.89
CA ASN A 391 -23.00 -5.66 9.76
C ASN A 391 -22.98 -5.03 11.17
N ALA A 392 -21.81 -4.82 11.75
CA ALA A 392 -21.68 -4.22 13.08
C ALA A 392 -22.03 -2.73 13.11
N ALA A 393 -21.53 -1.96 12.15
CA ALA A 393 -21.66 -0.52 12.13
C ALA A 393 -23.03 -0.04 11.64
N ILE A 394 -23.64 -0.79 10.70
CA ILE A 394 -24.83 -0.36 9.95
C ILE A 394 -26.06 -1.22 10.28
N LEU A 395 -25.91 -2.49 10.66
CA LEU A 395 -27.07 -3.40 10.77
C LEU A 395 -27.40 -3.90 12.18
N VAL A 396 -26.46 -4.21 13.08
CA VAL A 396 -26.81 -4.89 14.35
C VAL A 396 -26.07 -4.39 15.60
N GLY A 397 -25.26 -3.34 15.48
CA GLY A 397 -24.52 -2.75 16.61
C GLY A 397 -25.23 -1.61 17.32
N GLY A 398 -24.58 -1.03 18.35
CA GLY A 398 -24.94 0.28 18.90
C GLY A 398 -25.90 0.32 20.08
N SER A 399 -26.08 1.53 20.63
CA SER A 399 -26.92 1.79 21.80
C SER A 399 -28.32 2.31 21.48
N ARG A 400 -28.57 2.68 20.21
CA ARG A 400 -29.79 3.37 19.76
C ARG A 400 -30.69 2.57 18.81
N GLY A 401 -30.23 1.49 18.20
CA GLY A 401 -30.97 0.81 17.13
C GLY A 401 -30.05 0.06 16.18
N ASN A 402 -30.46 -0.02 14.91
CA ASN A 402 -29.84 -0.89 13.90
C ASN A 402 -28.47 -0.33 13.44
N GLY A 403 -27.41 -0.52 14.23
CA GLY A 403 -26.02 -0.15 13.89
C GLY A 403 -25.28 0.66 14.96
N ALA A 404 -23.97 0.44 15.09
CA ALA A 404 -23.13 1.17 16.06
C ALA A 404 -22.93 2.65 15.71
N LEU A 405 -22.93 2.97 14.42
CA LEU A 405 -22.63 4.29 13.89
C LEU A 405 -23.83 4.96 13.22
N THR A 406 -25.02 4.36 13.28
CA THR A 406 -26.24 4.87 12.66
C THR A 406 -27.19 5.52 13.66
N HIS A 407 -28.02 6.44 13.17
CA HIS A 407 -29.11 7.02 13.95
C HIS A 407 -30.38 6.17 13.88
N GLY A 408 -30.61 5.33 14.90
CA GLY A 408 -31.83 4.53 14.98
C GLY A 408 -31.88 3.47 13.87
N ASP A 409 -32.96 3.45 13.09
CA ASP A 409 -33.14 2.51 11.97
C ASP A 409 -32.92 3.21 10.60
N SER A 410 -32.14 4.30 10.58
CA SER A 410 -31.81 5.07 9.37
C SER A 410 -30.35 4.86 8.93
N PHE A 411 -30.02 5.33 7.73
CA PHE A 411 -28.63 5.40 7.22
C PHE A 411 -27.96 6.75 7.48
N GLU A 412 -28.45 7.52 8.47
CA GLU A 412 -27.76 8.73 8.93
C GLU A 412 -26.63 8.33 9.88
N PHE A 413 -25.39 8.73 9.59
CA PHE A 413 -24.24 8.37 10.41
C PHE A 413 -23.98 9.39 11.53
N LEU A 414 -23.62 8.85 12.70
CA LEU A 414 -23.16 9.59 13.87
C LEU A 414 -21.63 9.65 13.83
N SER A 415 -21.03 10.80 14.14
CA SER A 415 -19.57 10.96 14.00
C SER A 415 -18.76 9.99 14.85
N GLU A 416 -19.15 9.74 16.10
CA GLU A 416 -18.29 9.02 17.03
C GLU A 416 -19.03 8.10 17.99
N TYR A 417 -18.53 6.87 18.09
CA TYR A 417 -19.04 5.84 19.00
C TYR A 417 -17.90 5.19 19.79
N ARG A 418 -18.10 5.02 21.11
CA ARG A 418 -17.21 4.29 22.01
C ARG A 418 -17.77 2.89 22.29
N PRO A 419 -17.22 1.84 21.67
CA PRO A 419 -17.77 0.48 21.79
C PRO A 419 -17.74 -0.06 23.22
N ALA A 420 -16.62 0.10 23.93
CA ALA A 420 -16.44 -0.41 25.29
C ALA A 420 -17.46 0.14 26.31
N ALA A 421 -17.96 1.36 26.07
CA ALA A 421 -18.98 1.99 26.91
C ALA A 421 -20.39 1.89 26.31
N SER A 422 -20.52 1.33 25.11
CA SER A 422 -21.75 1.40 24.30
C SER A 422 -22.33 2.82 24.25
N ARG A 423 -21.47 3.82 24.04
CA ARG A 423 -21.80 5.25 24.16
C ARG A 423 -21.54 5.97 22.85
N ILE A 424 -22.44 6.86 22.47
CA ILE A 424 -22.21 7.82 21.39
C ILE A 424 -21.50 9.04 21.98
N GLU A 425 -20.38 9.42 21.41
CA GLU A 425 -19.55 10.56 21.85
C GLU A 425 -19.93 11.83 21.07
N ASP A 426 -20.13 11.71 19.77
CA ASP A 426 -20.62 12.76 18.88
C ASP A 426 -21.73 12.20 17.98
N GLU A 427 -22.88 12.87 18.00
CA GLU A 427 -24.07 12.51 17.22
C GLU A 427 -24.29 13.39 15.99
N THR A 428 -23.36 14.30 15.71
CA THR A 428 -23.41 15.18 14.54
C THR A 428 -23.40 14.33 13.27
N ARG A 429 -24.14 14.78 12.25
CA ARG A 429 -24.10 14.21 10.90
C ARG A 429 -23.15 15.08 10.11
N ARG A 430 -22.13 14.48 9.52
CA ARG A 430 -21.06 15.20 8.84
C ARG A 430 -20.92 14.71 7.39
N PRO A 431 -20.82 15.62 6.41
CA PRO A 431 -20.61 15.26 5.01
C PRO A 431 -19.46 14.28 4.79
N HIS A 432 -18.28 14.51 5.37
CA HIS A 432 -17.10 13.66 5.13
C HIS A 432 -17.28 12.20 5.61
N HIS A 433 -17.99 11.97 6.72
CA HIS A 433 -18.32 10.61 7.19
C HIS A 433 -19.21 9.85 6.20
N HIS A 434 -20.15 10.56 5.59
CA HIS A 434 -21.03 10.01 4.56
C HIS A 434 -20.27 9.78 3.24
N ALA A 435 -19.37 10.69 2.86
CA ALA A 435 -18.51 10.54 1.69
C ALA A 435 -17.63 9.29 1.80
N ALA A 436 -16.93 9.12 2.92
CA ALA A 436 -16.08 7.95 3.18
C ALA A 436 -16.87 6.64 3.08
N MET A 437 -18.06 6.59 3.70
CA MET A 437 -18.93 5.42 3.64
C MET A 437 -19.44 5.13 2.23
N LEU A 438 -19.73 6.17 1.43
CA LEU A 438 -20.16 6.00 0.04
C LEU A 438 -19.07 5.41 -0.84
N TRP A 439 -17.81 5.82 -0.71
CA TRP A 439 -16.70 5.16 -1.40
C TRP A 439 -16.59 3.69 -0.99
N PHE A 440 -16.55 3.43 0.31
CA PHE A 440 -16.43 2.06 0.81
C PHE A 440 -17.56 1.15 0.31
N LEU A 441 -18.81 1.61 0.41
CA LEU A 441 -19.97 0.84 0.00
C LEU A 441 -20.11 0.73 -1.52
N GLY A 442 -19.72 1.76 -2.27
CA GLY A 442 -19.58 1.71 -3.73
C GLY A 442 -18.60 0.62 -4.16
N ASP A 443 -17.41 0.60 -3.56
CA ASP A 443 -16.37 -0.39 -3.86
C ASP A 443 -16.80 -1.82 -3.48
N MET A 444 -17.47 -1.96 -2.33
CA MET A 444 -18.09 -3.22 -1.90
C MET A 444 -19.22 -3.68 -2.82
N THR A 445 -20.03 -2.76 -3.34
CA THR A 445 -21.10 -3.06 -4.28
C THR A 445 -20.54 -3.53 -5.62
N SER A 446 -19.54 -2.83 -6.14
CA SER A 446 -18.77 -3.25 -7.31
C SER A 446 -18.25 -4.69 -7.10
N LEU A 447 -17.58 -4.95 -5.97
CA LEU A 447 -17.05 -6.27 -5.67
C LEU A 447 -18.15 -7.35 -5.63
N ALA A 448 -19.27 -7.06 -4.96
CA ALA A 448 -20.39 -7.99 -4.81
C ALA A 448 -21.11 -8.29 -6.14
N ARG A 449 -21.22 -7.30 -7.04
CA ARG A 449 -21.83 -7.44 -8.38
C ARG A 449 -21.05 -8.38 -9.29
N ASN A 450 -19.72 -8.39 -9.16
CA ASN A 450 -18.85 -9.31 -9.88
C ASN A 450 -18.99 -10.77 -9.40
N GLY A 451 -19.96 -11.05 -8.53
CA GLY A 451 -20.31 -12.40 -8.07
C GLY A 451 -19.25 -13.00 -7.15
N TRP A 452 -18.34 -12.18 -6.63
CA TRP A 452 -17.07 -12.65 -6.07
C TRP A 452 -16.86 -12.21 -4.62
N PHE A 453 -16.48 -13.18 -3.78
CA PHE A 453 -16.01 -13.00 -2.39
C PHE A 453 -14.77 -13.87 -2.15
N GLY A 454 -13.72 -13.76 -2.98
CA GLY A 454 -12.52 -14.57 -2.79
C GLY A 454 -12.61 -15.98 -3.38
N TYR A 455 -13.03 -16.12 -4.65
CA TYR A 455 -13.12 -17.28 -5.57
C TYR A 455 -13.55 -18.68 -5.05
N VAL A 456 -13.28 -19.10 -3.83
CA VAL A 456 -13.95 -20.24 -3.20
C VAL A 456 -13.98 -20.06 -1.68
N ASN A 457 -15.18 -20.29 -1.12
CA ASN A 457 -15.51 -20.64 0.27
C ASN A 457 -15.97 -19.50 1.20
N PRO A 458 -16.74 -19.83 2.24
CA PRO A 458 -18.18 -20.08 2.35
C PRO A 458 -19.09 -18.93 1.87
N VAL A 459 -20.39 -19.23 1.72
CA VAL A 459 -21.51 -18.30 1.49
C VAL A 459 -21.23 -16.88 2.07
N PRO A 460 -21.48 -15.79 1.32
CA PRO A 460 -21.26 -14.41 1.80
C PRO A 460 -21.88 -14.18 3.17
N LEU A 461 -21.26 -13.33 3.99
CA LEU A 461 -21.87 -12.98 5.28
C LEU A 461 -23.11 -12.11 5.08
N LEU A 462 -23.02 -11.13 4.19
CA LEU A 462 -24.12 -10.28 3.77
C LEU A 462 -24.50 -10.58 2.33
N PRO A 463 -25.80 -10.58 1.98
CA PRO A 463 -26.21 -10.88 0.62
C PRO A 463 -25.92 -9.67 -0.28
N LYS A 464 -25.60 -9.92 -1.56
CA LYS A 464 -25.32 -8.83 -2.51
C LYS A 464 -26.53 -7.91 -2.75
N ASP A 465 -27.71 -8.50 -2.71
CA ASP A 465 -29.04 -7.89 -2.85
C ASP A 465 -30.02 -8.65 -1.94
N ALA A 466 -31.19 -8.09 -1.66
CA ALA A 466 -32.13 -8.64 -0.67
C ALA A 466 -32.63 -10.07 -0.99
N ASP A 467 -32.52 -10.52 -2.25
CA ASP A 467 -32.97 -11.83 -2.72
C ASP A 467 -31.83 -12.88 -2.78
N SER A 468 -30.59 -12.49 -2.45
CA SER A 468 -29.41 -13.36 -2.54
C SER A 468 -29.16 -14.18 -1.27
N GLU A 469 -28.53 -15.35 -1.43
CA GLU A 469 -28.14 -16.19 -0.30
C GLU A 469 -26.96 -15.60 0.48
N ALA A 470 -27.06 -15.62 1.80
CA ALA A 470 -26.01 -15.22 2.72
C ALA A 470 -26.09 -15.99 4.05
N VAL A 471 -25.04 -15.90 4.87
CA VAL A 471 -24.98 -16.49 6.22
C VAL A 471 -25.88 -15.72 7.18
N PHE A 472 -25.85 -14.40 7.10
CA PHE A 472 -26.84 -13.56 7.76
C PHE A 472 -28.05 -13.41 6.85
N ASP A 473 -29.23 -13.27 7.45
CA ASP A 473 -30.50 -13.06 6.76
C ASP A 473 -31.03 -11.66 7.09
N PRO A 474 -30.29 -10.57 6.76
CA PRO A 474 -30.79 -9.22 6.91
C PRO A 474 -31.90 -8.96 5.87
N PRO A 475 -32.82 -8.03 6.14
CA PRO A 475 -33.88 -7.67 5.19
C PRO A 475 -33.38 -6.90 3.95
N VAL A 476 -32.08 -6.62 3.85
CA VAL A 476 -31.43 -5.80 2.81
C VAL A 476 -30.05 -6.38 2.48
N GLY A 477 -29.61 -6.28 1.22
CA GLY A 477 -28.25 -6.62 0.80
C GLY A 477 -27.34 -5.41 0.66
N ILE A 478 -26.12 -5.65 0.18
CA ILE A 478 -25.09 -4.62 -0.03
C ILE A 478 -25.59 -3.52 -0.98
N GLN A 479 -26.29 -3.88 -2.07
CA GLN A 479 -26.84 -2.90 -3.01
C GLN A 479 -27.85 -1.96 -2.33
N GLU A 480 -28.82 -2.51 -1.59
CA GLU A 480 -29.85 -1.70 -0.94
C GLU A 480 -29.30 -0.85 0.21
N ILE A 481 -28.25 -1.33 0.90
CA ILE A 481 -27.52 -0.53 1.90
C ILE A 481 -26.83 0.65 1.21
N THR A 482 -26.14 0.41 0.09
CA THR A 482 -25.39 1.45 -0.64
C THR A 482 -26.32 2.51 -1.20
N ASP A 483 -27.39 2.11 -1.90
CA ASP A 483 -28.39 3.05 -2.42
C ASP A 483 -29.10 3.80 -1.29
N GLY A 484 -29.37 3.13 -0.16
CA GLY A 484 -29.99 3.74 1.02
C GLY A 484 -29.08 4.78 1.70
N VAL A 485 -27.78 4.50 1.78
CA VAL A 485 -26.78 5.47 2.26
C VAL A 485 -26.68 6.65 1.30
N ALA A 486 -26.63 6.42 -0.01
CA ALA A 486 -26.60 7.50 -1.01
C ALA A 486 -27.83 8.40 -0.89
N GLN A 487 -29.02 7.81 -0.79
CA GLN A 487 -30.25 8.54 -0.57
C GLN A 487 -30.25 9.34 0.74
N ALA A 488 -29.74 8.76 1.83
CA ALA A 488 -29.64 9.45 3.12
C ALA A 488 -28.65 10.62 3.06
N THR A 489 -27.50 10.44 2.42
CA THR A 489 -26.49 11.49 2.21
C THR A 489 -27.07 12.67 1.44
N MET A 490 -27.62 12.41 0.25
CA MET A 490 -28.22 13.45 -0.60
C MET A 490 -29.42 14.15 0.06
N GLY A 491 -30.17 13.43 0.91
CA GLY A 491 -31.30 13.99 1.65
C GLY A 491 -30.91 14.79 2.90
N LEU A 492 -29.73 14.54 3.48
CA LEU A 492 -29.23 15.23 4.67
C LEU A 492 -28.49 16.52 4.32
N PHE A 493 -27.74 16.51 3.22
CA PHE A 493 -26.83 17.59 2.88
C PHE A 493 -27.22 18.16 1.53
N ASP A 494 -27.92 19.29 1.53
CA ASP A 494 -28.08 20.09 0.31
C ASP A 494 -26.69 20.57 -0.15
N PRO A 495 -26.37 20.60 -1.47
CA PRO A 495 -25.05 21.00 -1.94
C PRO A 495 -24.55 22.34 -1.36
N ALA A 496 -25.42 23.35 -1.26
CA ALA A 496 -25.07 24.65 -0.69
C ALA A 496 -24.77 24.56 0.82
N ASP A 497 -25.46 23.66 1.53
CA ASP A 497 -25.26 23.47 2.96
C ASP A 497 -23.94 22.72 3.27
N VAL A 498 -23.38 21.94 2.35
CA VAL A 498 -22.12 21.20 2.58
C VAL A 498 -20.96 22.16 2.81
N VAL A 499 -20.85 23.20 1.96
CA VAL A 499 -19.81 24.22 2.04
C VAL A 499 -19.97 25.07 3.31
N GLU A 500 -21.21 25.40 3.69
CA GLU A 500 -21.50 26.14 4.92
C GLU A 500 -21.25 25.31 6.19
N GLN A 501 -21.55 24.01 6.17
CA GLN A 501 -21.39 23.11 7.33
C GLN A 501 -19.93 22.77 7.60
N GLU A 502 -19.14 22.57 6.54
CA GLU A 502 -17.73 22.20 6.68
C GLU A 502 -16.81 23.09 5.85
N SER A 503 -16.76 22.90 4.52
CA SER A 503 -15.86 23.64 3.62
C SER A 503 -16.07 23.22 2.17
N THR A 504 -15.48 23.98 1.23
CA THR A 504 -15.37 23.58 -0.18
C THR A 504 -14.50 22.32 -0.35
N ARG A 505 -13.54 22.08 0.56
CA ARG A 505 -12.76 20.82 0.62
C ARG A 505 -13.69 19.62 0.86
N SER A 506 -14.61 19.72 1.82
CA SER A 506 -15.61 18.67 2.09
C SER A 506 -16.59 18.49 0.93
N ALA A 507 -16.96 19.56 0.22
CA ALA A 507 -17.77 19.46 -1.00
C ALA A 507 -17.04 18.70 -2.11
N GLY A 508 -15.74 18.96 -2.31
CA GLY A 508 -14.89 18.19 -3.24
C GLY A 508 -14.83 16.70 -2.88
N LEU A 509 -14.62 16.37 -1.61
CA LEU A 509 -14.60 14.98 -1.13
C LEU A 509 -15.96 14.28 -1.35
N LEU A 510 -17.07 14.98 -1.07
CA LEU A 510 -18.39 14.41 -1.28
C LEU A 510 -18.73 14.27 -2.77
N LEU A 511 -18.32 15.23 -3.61
CA LEU A 511 -18.49 15.16 -5.07
C LEU A 511 -17.74 13.94 -5.63
N ALA A 512 -16.49 13.75 -5.20
CA ALA A 512 -15.68 12.58 -5.49
C ALA A 512 -16.39 11.28 -5.05
N ALA A 513 -17.07 11.27 -3.90
CA ALA A 513 -17.87 10.14 -3.42
C ALA A 513 -19.10 9.82 -4.23
N VAL A 514 -19.79 10.84 -4.72
CA VAL A 514 -20.96 10.69 -5.59
C VAL A 514 -20.54 10.19 -6.97
N GLY A 515 -19.43 10.72 -7.52
CA GLY A 515 -18.82 10.23 -8.75
C GLY A 515 -18.50 8.73 -8.67
N TYR A 516 -17.88 8.29 -7.59
CA TYR A 516 -17.56 6.87 -7.37
C TYR A 516 -18.80 5.98 -7.15
N TYR A 517 -19.84 6.50 -6.49
CA TYR A 517 -21.10 5.77 -6.30
C TYR A 517 -21.92 5.64 -7.59
N GLY A 518 -21.90 6.65 -8.47
CA GLY A 518 -22.79 6.73 -9.63
C GLY A 518 -22.82 5.48 -10.53
N PRO A 519 -21.68 4.86 -10.89
CA PRO A 519 -21.65 3.60 -11.65
C PRO A 519 -22.20 2.39 -10.85
N GLN A 520 -22.22 2.51 -9.52
CA GLN A 520 -22.67 1.49 -8.57
C GLN A 520 -24.12 1.63 -8.13
N ALA A 521 -24.84 2.64 -8.64
CA ALA A 521 -26.26 2.83 -8.38
C ALA A 521 -27.09 1.61 -8.83
N GLY A 522 -28.06 1.18 -8.01
CA GLY A 522 -28.82 -0.05 -8.26
C GLY A 522 -29.87 0.04 -9.36
N ASN A 523 -30.24 1.25 -9.79
CA ASN A 523 -31.25 1.51 -10.80
C ASN A 523 -31.12 2.92 -11.41
N ASP A 524 -31.83 3.15 -12.51
CA ASP A 524 -31.80 4.42 -13.26
C ASP A 524 -32.21 5.65 -12.43
N ASP A 525 -33.16 5.51 -11.50
CA ASP A 525 -33.61 6.62 -10.65
C ASP A 525 -32.51 7.02 -9.64
N ALA A 526 -31.83 6.04 -9.04
CA ALA A 526 -30.71 6.27 -8.13
C ALA A 526 -29.49 6.86 -8.86
N HIS A 527 -29.20 6.38 -10.07
CA HIS A 527 -28.15 6.95 -10.91
C HIS A 527 -28.46 8.40 -11.31
N ALA A 528 -29.68 8.69 -11.75
CA ALA A 528 -30.11 10.04 -12.10
C ALA A 528 -30.02 11.00 -10.89
N ALA A 529 -30.39 10.54 -9.69
CA ALA A 529 -30.24 11.33 -8.47
C ALA A 529 -28.76 11.65 -8.15
N ALA A 530 -27.86 10.69 -8.36
CA ALA A 530 -26.42 10.93 -8.19
C ALA A 530 -25.90 11.98 -9.18
N VAL A 531 -26.31 11.91 -10.45
CA VAL A 531 -25.94 12.90 -11.49
C VAL A 531 -26.48 14.30 -11.16
N GLU A 532 -27.74 14.41 -10.72
CA GLU A 532 -28.33 15.69 -10.31
C GLU A 532 -27.58 16.30 -9.11
N TYR A 533 -27.27 15.46 -8.12
CA TYR A 533 -26.57 15.90 -6.92
C TYR A 533 -25.10 16.27 -7.19
N ALA A 534 -24.41 15.52 -8.04
CA ALA A 534 -23.05 15.83 -8.48
C ALA A 534 -22.98 17.19 -9.18
N ASN A 535 -23.92 17.47 -10.10
CA ASN A 535 -24.02 18.80 -10.72
C ASN A 535 -24.24 19.89 -9.67
N GLY A 536 -25.13 19.69 -8.70
CA GLY A 536 -25.38 20.69 -7.65
C GLY A 536 -24.13 20.98 -6.79
N LEU A 537 -23.34 19.96 -6.43
CA LEU A 537 -22.08 20.14 -5.71
C LEU A 537 -21.02 20.84 -6.56
N ALA A 538 -20.90 20.47 -7.83
CA ALA A 538 -19.93 21.06 -8.74
C ALA A 538 -20.25 22.54 -9.03
N GLU A 539 -21.53 22.91 -9.21
CA GLU A 539 -21.97 24.31 -9.34
C GLU A 539 -21.63 25.14 -8.09
N GLU A 540 -21.81 24.59 -6.90
CA GLU A 540 -21.47 25.26 -5.65
C GLU A 540 -19.95 25.45 -5.49
N ILE A 541 -19.16 24.44 -5.89
CA ILE A 541 -17.70 24.51 -5.93
C ILE A 541 -17.24 25.59 -6.91
N GLU A 542 -17.75 25.58 -8.15
CA GLU A 542 -17.39 26.55 -9.18
C GLU A 542 -17.67 27.99 -8.71
N GLY A 543 -18.76 28.20 -7.97
CA GLY A 543 -19.06 29.50 -7.35
C GLY A 543 -18.01 29.99 -6.32
N HIS A 544 -17.14 29.10 -5.85
CA HIS A 544 -16.04 29.39 -4.93
C HIS A 544 -14.66 29.34 -5.61
N VAL A 545 -14.58 29.09 -6.92
CA VAL A 545 -13.32 29.16 -7.69
C VAL A 545 -13.09 30.59 -8.16
N ALA A 546 -11.96 31.18 -7.78
CA ALA A 546 -11.54 32.50 -8.23
C ALA A 546 -11.03 32.47 -9.69
N ASP A 547 -10.89 33.65 -10.31
CA ASP A 547 -10.45 33.80 -11.71
C ASP A 547 -9.05 33.20 -11.99
N ASP A 548 -8.23 32.98 -10.95
CA ASP A 548 -6.90 32.37 -11.01
C ASP A 548 -6.90 30.86 -10.70
N GLY A 549 -8.07 30.24 -10.54
CA GLY A 549 -8.22 28.82 -10.21
C GLY A 549 -8.17 28.53 -8.71
N ARG A 550 -7.90 29.52 -7.84
CA ARG A 550 -7.88 29.31 -6.39
C ARG A 550 -9.28 28.98 -5.87
N VAL A 551 -9.40 27.89 -5.11
CA VAL A 551 -10.65 27.55 -4.39
C VAL A 551 -10.74 28.30 -3.06
N GLU A 552 -11.82 29.03 -2.84
CA GLU A 552 -12.12 29.73 -1.59
C GLU A 552 -12.87 28.83 -0.58
N ASN A 553 -12.87 29.22 0.70
CA ASN A 553 -13.55 28.52 1.80
C ASN A 553 -13.14 27.03 1.97
N GLY A 554 -11.87 26.74 1.67
CA GLY A 554 -11.25 25.42 1.86
C GLY A 554 -10.71 25.18 3.27
N ALA A 555 -9.80 24.21 3.38
CA ALA A 555 -9.03 23.98 4.60
C ALA A 555 -7.87 24.98 4.75
N ALA A 556 -7.18 24.92 5.90
CA ALA A 556 -5.99 25.73 6.15
C ALA A 556 -4.89 25.46 5.12
N ASN A 557 -4.73 24.21 4.69
CA ASN A 557 -3.86 23.84 3.59
C ASN A 557 -4.60 24.03 2.25
N GLN A 558 -4.19 25.07 1.51
CA GLN A 558 -4.77 25.42 0.22
C GLN A 558 -4.45 24.36 -0.84
N ALA A 559 -3.25 23.76 -0.84
CA ALA A 559 -2.88 22.72 -1.79
C ALA A 559 -3.77 21.49 -1.64
N ALA A 560 -4.06 21.07 -0.40
CA ALA A 560 -5.04 20.02 -0.13
C ALA A 560 -6.43 20.37 -0.65
N THR A 561 -6.88 21.62 -0.46
CA THR A 561 -8.18 22.08 -0.98
C THR A 561 -8.23 21.96 -2.50
N GLN A 562 -7.20 22.43 -3.22
CA GLN A 562 -7.15 22.30 -4.68
C GLN A 562 -7.20 20.83 -5.11
N GLY A 563 -6.40 19.97 -4.47
CA GLY A 563 -6.24 18.57 -4.84
C GLY A 563 -7.56 17.80 -4.80
N ILE A 564 -8.29 17.83 -3.68
CA ILE A 564 -9.55 17.08 -3.56
C ILE A 564 -10.70 17.68 -4.36
N VAL A 565 -10.71 19.01 -4.55
CA VAL A 565 -11.71 19.67 -5.38
C VAL A 565 -11.51 19.30 -6.85
N ALA A 566 -10.28 19.37 -7.35
CA ALA A 566 -9.95 18.92 -8.70
C ALA A 566 -10.30 17.45 -8.90
N GLN A 567 -9.90 16.58 -7.97
CA GLN A 567 -10.23 15.16 -8.02
C GLN A 567 -11.75 14.92 -8.06
N GLY A 568 -12.52 15.62 -7.22
CA GLY A 568 -13.98 15.53 -7.22
C GLY A 568 -14.61 15.96 -8.54
N LEU A 569 -14.20 17.10 -9.09
CA LEU A 569 -14.69 17.60 -10.38
C LEU A 569 -14.38 16.63 -11.54
N VAL A 570 -13.15 16.10 -11.58
CA VAL A 570 -12.73 15.13 -12.61
C VAL A 570 -13.50 13.83 -12.48
N TRP A 571 -13.53 13.22 -11.29
CA TRP A 571 -14.21 11.94 -11.10
C TRP A 571 -15.71 12.01 -11.28
N ALA A 572 -16.35 13.10 -10.87
CA ALA A 572 -17.78 13.28 -11.13
C ALA A 572 -18.07 13.44 -12.62
N SER A 573 -17.14 14.00 -13.40
CA SER A 573 -17.27 14.16 -14.86
C SER A 573 -17.18 12.83 -15.63
N GLU A 574 -16.82 11.72 -14.97
CA GLU A 574 -16.95 10.37 -15.55
C GLU A 574 -18.42 9.89 -15.60
N LEU A 575 -19.35 10.59 -14.93
CA LEU A 575 -20.77 10.32 -15.02
C LEU A 575 -21.39 10.99 -16.26
N ASP A 576 -22.14 10.21 -17.05
CA ASP A 576 -22.90 10.74 -18.18
C ASP A 576 -23.85 11.87 -17.73
N GLY A 577 -23.56 13.11 -18.15
CA GLY A 577 -24.35 14.29 -17.80
C GLY A 577 -23.75 15.21 -16.72
N VAL A 578 -22.50 14.98 -16.33
CA VAL A 578 -21.67 15.89 -15.53
C VAL A 578 -20.44 16.26 -16.36
N ASP A 579 -20.06 17.53 -16.40
CA ASP A 579 -18.90 17.99 -17.18
C ASP A 579 -18.31 19.26 -16.56
N TYR A 580 -17.25 19.11 -15.77
CA TYR A 580 -16.53 20.19 -15.09
C TYR A 580 -15.01 20.04 -15.21
N THR A 581 -14.52 19.40 -16.28
CA THR A 581 -13.08 19.20 -16.49
C THR A 581 -12.34 20.52 -16.70
N ASP A 582 -12.97 21.50 -17.38
CA ASP A 582 -12.38 22.83 -17.58
C ASP A 582 -12.13 23.54 -16.23
N THR A 583 -13.12 23.51 -15.33
CA THR A 583 -12.98 24.07 -13.96
C THR A 583 -11.92 23.31 -13.16
N ALA A 584 -11.81 21.99 -13.34
CA ALA A 584 -10.77 21.20 -12.70
C ALA A 584 -9.36 21.54 -13.21
N GLU A 585 -9.19 21.79 -14.51
CA GLU A 585 -7.92 22.23 -15.10
C GLU A 585 -7.47 23.57 -14.52
N ASP A 586 -8.38 24.53 -14.33
CA ASP A 586 -8.07 25.82 -13.68
C ASP A 586 -7.63 25.62 -12.22
N VAL A 587 -8.36 24.79 -11.46
CA VAL A 587 -8.02 24.47 -10.05
C VAL A 587 -6.65 23.77 -9.94
N LEU A 588 -6.35 22.85 -10.86
CA LEU A 588 -5.05 22.17 -10.95
C LEU A 588 -3.94 23.10 -11.40
N GLY A 589 -4.20 24.05 -12.30
CA GLY A 589 -3.24 25.08 -12.69
C GLY A 589 -2.70 25.84 -11.47
N TYR A 590 -3.60 26.30 -10.60
CA TYR A 590 -3.19 26.98 -9.36
C TYR A 590 -2.41 26.06 -8.40
N LEU A 591 -2.77 24.77 -8.31
CA LEU A 591 -2.03 23.80 -7.49
C LEU A 591 -0.61 23.58 -8.01
N LEU A 592 -0.48 23.33 -9.31
CA LEU A 592 0.75 22.87 -9.94
C LEU A 592 1.72 24.02 -10.28
N GLU A 593 1.21 25.26 -10.39
CA GLU A 593 2.01 26.43 -10.75
C GLU A 593 2.19 27.41 -9.57
N ASP A 594 1.10 27.81 -8.89
CA ASP A 594 1.16 28.86 -7.86
C ASP A 594 1.51 28.32 -6.47
N LEU A 595 1.10 27.08 -6.15
CA LEU A 595 1.40 26.42 -4.87
C LEU A 595 2.62 25.50 -4.93
N TRP A 596 3.19 25.26 -6.12
CA TRP A 596 4.42 24.48 -6.23
C TRP A 596 5.62 25.29 -5.74
N ASP A 597 6.28 24.82 -4.68
CA ASP A 597 7.56 25.36 -4.22
C ASP A 597 8.69 24.52 -4.82
N ASP A 598 9.30 25.07 -5.88
CA ASP A 598 10.37 24.39 -6.60
C ASP A 598 11.65 24.24 -5.79
N ASP A 599 11.94 25.13 -4.84
CA ASP A 599 13.14 25.02 -4.00
C ASP A 599 12.94 23.93 -2.93
N ALA A 600 11.74 23.85 -2.35
CA ALA A 600 11.38 22.84 -1.36
C ALA A 600 11.04 21.47 -1.96
N GLY A 601 10.68 21.42 -3.26
CA GLY A 601 10.19 20.22 -3.93
C GLY A 601 8.88 19.70 -3.35
N THR A 602 8.02 20.58 -2.83
CA THR A 602 6.71 20.25 -2.25
C THR A 602 5.69 21.35 -2.53
N PHE A 603 4.44 21.15 -2.11
CA PHE A 603 3.39 22.15 -2.24
C PHE A 603 3.29 23.02 -0.98
N ALA A 604 3.28 24.34 -1.19
CA ALA A 604 3.06 25.30 -0.13
C ALA A 604 1.65 25.15 0.46
N THR A 605 1.54 25.30 1.79
CA THR A 605 0.23 25.39 2.48
C THR A 605 -0.59 26.57 1.95
N GLY A 606 0.07 27.64 1.55
CA GLY A 606 -0.51 28.81 0.91
C GLY A 606 0.56 29.66 0.24
N VAL A 607 0.16 30.47 -0.73
CA VAL A 607 1.10 31.33 -1.48
C VAL A 607 1.79 32.31 -0.53
N GLY A 608 3.12 32.19 -0.46
CA GLY A 608 3.98 33.06 0.35
C GLY A 608 4.02 32.72 1.84
N ASP A 609 3.52 31.55 2.24
CA ASP A 609 3.74 31.03 3.59
C ASP A 609 5.21 30.61 3.76
N ASP A 610 5.77 30.85 4.95
CA ASP A 610 7.15 30.43 5.30
C ASP A 610 7.18 29.08 6.03
N THR A 611 6.01 28.46 6.22
CA THR A 611 5.84 27.23 7.00
C THR A 611 4.73 26.39 6.37
N TYR A 612 5.02 25.14 6.03
CA TYR A 612 4.06 24.24 5.40
C TYR A 612 3.66 23.13 6.36
N THR A 613 2.42 23.15 6.83
CA THR A 613 1.87 22.11 7.72
C THR A 613 1.09 21.09 6.88
N ILE A 614 1.44 19.81 7.03
CA ILE A 614 0.93 18.73 6.20
C ILE A 614 0.51 17.55 7.09
N THR A 615 -0.76 17.18 7.00
CA THR A 615 -1.31 15.94 7.57
C THR A 615 -1.41 14.85 6.50
N PRO A 616 -1.63 13.57 6.88
CA PRO A 616 -1.94 12.53 5.90
C PRO A 616 -3.17 12.86 5.05
N GLN A 617 -4.17 13.57 5.60
CA GLN A 617 -5.35 13.95 4.82
C GLN A 617 -4.98 14.95 3.72
N ASP A 618 -4.13 15.93 4.05
CA ASP A 618 -3.65 16.91 3.07
C ASP A 618 -2.83 16.26 1.97
N ALA A 619 -1.95 15.33 2.33
CA ALA A 619 -1.18 14.55 1.37
C ALA A 619 -2.05 13.65 0.50
N GLY A 620 -3.13 13.08 1.07
CA GLY A 620 -4.09 12.28 0.33
C GLY A 620 -4.84 13.12 -0.71
N ASP A 621 -5.28 14.31 -0.34
CA ASP A 621 -5.99 15.23 -1.24
C ASP A 621 -5.09 15.70 -2.40
N ILE A 622 -3.83 16.06 -2.11
CA ILE A 622 -2.84 16.45 -3.14
C ILE A 622 -2.56 15.26 -4.07
N THR A 623 -2.26 14.08 -3.52
CA THR A 623 -2.01 12.86 -4.30
C THR A 623 -3.19 12.51 -5.19
N GLY A 624 -4.41 12.66 -4.67
CA GLY A 624 -5.64 12.44 -5.40
C GLY A 624 -5.83 13.38 -6.59
N GLY A 625 -5.57 14.68 -6.39
CA GLY A 625 -5.60 15.69 -7.45
C GLY A 625 -4.57 15.43 -8.54
N ILE A 626 -3.32 15.12 -8.16
CA ILE A 626 -2.25 14.74 -9.10
C ILE A 626 -2.64 13.49 -9.90
N ASN A 627 -3.20 12.47 -9.23
CA ASN A 627 -3.65 11.27 -9.89
C ASN A 627 -4.76 11.56 -10.91
N ALA A 628 -5.71 12.44 -10.59
CA ALA A 628 -6.75 12.87 -11.54
C ALA A 628 -6.16 13.62 -12.75
N ALA A 629 -5.19 14.51 -12.49
CA ALA A 629 -4.47 15.26 -13.53
C ALA A 629 -3.75 14.32 -14.51
N ASP A 630 -3.05 13.29 -14.02
CA ASP A 630 -2.33 12.33 -14.86
C ASP A 630 -3.27 11.29 -15.52
N ALA A 631 -4.18 10.70 -14.74
CA ALA A 631 -4.96 9.54 -15.17
C ALA A 631 -6.11 9.88 -16.13
N VAL A 632 -6.69 11.09 -16.03
CA VAL A 632 -7.86 11.50 -16.81
C VAL A 632 -7.55 12.68 -17.73
N LEU A 633 -6.90 13.72 -17.21
CA LEU A 633 -6.63 14.95 -17.97
C LEU A 633 -5.35 14.89 -18.82
N GLY A 634 -4.44 13.94 -18.54
CA GLY A 634 -3.19 13.76 -19.28
C GLY A 634 -2.18 14.90 -19.07
N MET A 635 -2.22 15.56 -17.90
CA MET A 635 -1.27 16.61 -17.52
C MET A 635 0.09 16.01 -17.13
N ASP A 636 1.17 16.75 -17.38
CA ASP A 636 2.53 16.31 -17.04
C ASP A 636 2.88 16.66 -15.59
N VAL A 637 2.61 15.73 -14.67
CA VAL A 637 2.75 15.93 -13.21
C VAL A 637 3.70 14.93 -12.55
N LYS A 638 4.35 14.08 -13.34
CA LYS A 638 5.10 12.92 -12.83
C LYS A 638 6.35 13.31 -12.05
N GLU A 639 7.11 14.27 -12.58
CA GLU A 639 8.29 14.81 -11.89
C GLU A 639 7.90 15.52 -10.59
N GLN A 640 6.84 16.34 -10.62
CA GLN A 640 6.35 17.04 -9.43
C GLN A 640 5.89 16.05 -8.36
N TYR A 641 5.18 14.97 -8.74
CA TYR A 641 4.79 13.94 -7.78
C TYR A 641 6.00 13.25 -7.15
N ALA A 642 7.01 12.88 -7.96
CA ALA A 642 8.19 12.21 -7.44
C ALA A 642 8.93 13.06 -6.41
N ARG A 643 9.13 14.34 -6.74
CA ARG A 643 9.77 15.31 -5.84
C ARG A 643 8.92 15.56 -4.60
N TYR A 644 7.62 15.76 -4.76
CA TYR A 644 6.67 15.92 -3.66
C TYR A 644 6.72 14.75 -2.69
N PHE A 645 6.68 13.52 -3.22
CA PHE A 645 6.70 12.31 -2.41
C PHE A 645 8.01 12.17 -1.65
N ASP A 646 9.15 12.36 -2.32
CA ASP A 646 10.45 12.22 -1.67
C ASP A 646 10.69 13.31 -0.61
N GLN A 647 10.32 14.55 -0.89
CA GLN A 647 10.53 15.65 0.06
C GLN A 647 9.52 15.60 1.21
N THR A 648 8.25 15.28 0.95
CA THR A 648 7.20 15.33 1.97
C THR A 648 7.09 14.02 2.75
N VAL A 649 7.03 12.89 2.03
CA VAL A 649 6.75 11.59 2.62
C VAL A 649 8.01 10.97 3.21
N ASN A 650 9.12 10.99 2.47
CA ASN A 650 10.40 10.40 2.89
C ASN A 650 11.21 11.37 3.76
N ARG A 651 11.69 12.49 3.21
CA ARG A 651 12.51 13.48 3.93
C ARG A 651 11.74 14.10 5.09
N GLY A 652 10.49 14.50 4.85
CA GLY A 652 9.59 15.07 5.86
C GLY A 652 9.14 14.09 6.92
N ARG A 653 9.33 12.78 6.68
CA ARG A 653 8.91 11.69 7.56
C ARG A 653 7.41 11.70 7.82
N LEU A 654 6.59 12.06 6.82
CA LEU A 654 5.16 11.76 6.91
C LEU A 654 5.00 10.25 7.10
N GLN A 655 5.70 9.44 6.30
CA GLN A 655 5.91 8.03 6.62
C GLN A 655 7.04 7.93 7.66
N ARG A 656 6.76 7.38 8.84
CA ARG A 656 7.74 7.40 9.93
C ARG A 656 8.86 6.36 9.79
N ALA A 657 8.54 5.26 9.13
CA ALA A 657 9.40 4.08 9.02
C ALA A 657 8.98 3.23 7.83
N GLU A 658 9.92 2.45 7.31
CA GLU A 658 9.72 1.54 6.18
C GLU A 658 9.95 0.08 6.61
N ARG A 659 9.85 -0.88 5.69
CA ARG A 659 10.23 -2.28 5.95
C ARG A 659 11.22 -2.74 4.89
N THR A 660 11.92 -3.84 5.16
CA THR A 660 12.96 -4.38 4.28
C THR A 660 12.57 -4.46 2.80
N PRO A 661 11.33 -4.87 2.41
CA PRO A 661 10.97 -4.96 0.99
C PRO A 661 10.90 -3.62 0.22
N SER A 662 10.71 -2.49 0.92
CA SER A 662 10.69 -1.16 0.30
C SER A 662 11.95 -0.36 0.57
N ARG A 663 12.89 -0.92 1.35
CA ARG A 663 14.06 -0.18 1.80
C ARG A 663 15.18 -0.27 0.77
N ASP A 664 15.56 0.88 0.24
CA ASP A 664 16.87 1.07 -0.38
C ASP A 664 17.80 1.78 0.61
N GLY A 665 18.89 1.12 1.01
CA GLY A 665 19.88 1.69 1.93
C GLY A 665 20.77 2.77 1.30
N SER A 666 20.69 2.96 -0.01
CA SER A 666 21.45 3.97 -0.77
C SER A 666 20.65 5.23 -1.08
N ALA A 667 19.31 5.18 -0.94
CA ALA A 667 18.43 6.32 -1.16
C ALA A 667 18.75 7.50 -0.24
N GLU A 668 18.71 8.72 -0.78
CA GLU A 668 19.06 9.93 -0.03
C GLU A 668 18.23 10.11 1.24
N HIS A 669 16.93 9.80 1.15
CA HIS A 669 15.95 9.99 2.22
C HIS A 669 15.46 8.67 2.82
N THR A 670 16.37 7.70 2.99
CA THR A 670 16.03 6.41 3.59
C THR A 670 15.41 6.56 5.00
N LEU A 671 14.22 5.99 5.23
CA LEU A 671 13.55 5.99 6.53
C LEU A 671 14.18 4.99 7.52
N PRO A 672 13.87 4.98 8.83
CA PRO A 672 14.31 3.90 9.72
C PRO A 672 13.45 2.63 9.56
N LEU A 673 14.01 1.47 9.92
CA LEU A 673 13.21 0.25 10.13
C LEU A 673 12.41 0.35 11.44
N PRO A 674 11.31 -0.41 11.63
CA PRO A 674 10.40 -0.26 12.77
C PRO A 674 11.08 -0.34 14.15
N PRO A 675 12.02 -1.27 14.42
CA PRO A 675 12.75 -1.31 15.69
C PRO A 675 13.63 -0.09 15.96
N MET A 676 13.93 0.71 14.94
CA MET A 676 14.78 1.91 15.00
C MET A 676 13.98 3.21 14.84
N ALA A 677 12.66 3.12 14.73
CA ALA A 677 11.78 4.26 14.46
C ALA A 677 11.47 5.14 15.69
N GLY A 678 12.07 4.84 16.84
CA GLY A 678 11.80 5.53 18.12
C GLY A 678 11.11 4.63 19.14
N GLY A 679 10.86 5.14 20.35
CA GLY A 679 10.25 4.36 21.45
C GLY A 679 11.19 3.31 22.08
N GLU A 680 10.75 2.68 23.17
CA GLU A 680 11.55 1.66 23.88
C GLU A 680 11.77 0.39 23.05
N HIS A 681 10.80 0.06 22.19
CA HIS A 681 10.76 -1.18 21.42
C HIS A 681 10.62 -0.96 19.90
N GLY A 682 10.68 0.28 19.44
CA GLY A 682 10.36 0.63 18.06
C GLY A 682 8.93 1.14 17.88
N GLN A 683 8.62 1.57 16.67
CA GLN A 683 7.29 2.03 16.25
C GLN A 683 6.91 1.39 14.92
N ALA A 684 5.60 1.28 14.66
CA ALA A 684 5.10 0.71 13.41
C ALA A 684 5.41 1.58 12.18
N ALA A 685 5.54 0.94 11.02
CA ALA A 685 5.68 1.61 9.72
C ALA A 685 4.34 2.19 9.25
N VAL A 686 3.92 3.31 9.85
CA VAL A 686 2.68 4.04 9.56
C VAL A 686 2.94 5.55 9.49
N TYR A 687 2.00 6.33 8.97
CA TYR A 687 2.19 7.78 8.93
C TYR A 687 2.22 8.43 10.33
N ASN A 688 2.95 9.54 10.45
CA ASN A 688 2.76 10.54 11.50
C ASN A 688 1.49 11.35 11.22
N ALA A 689 0.85 11.87 12.26
CA ALA A 689 -0.40 12.62 12.12
C ALA A 689 -0.17 14.03 11.55
N GLU A 690 1.00 14.63 11.78
CA GLU A 690 1.34 15.95 11.26
C GLU A 690 2.86 16.16 11.15
N ILE A 691 3.27 16.78 10.04
CA ILE A 691 4.63 17.27 9.81
C ILE A 691 4.61 18.73 9.37
N GLU A 692 5.72 19.42 9.55
CA GLU A 692 5.90 20.82 9.20
C GLU A 692 7.24 21.05 8.50
N TYR A 693 7.25 21.86 7.44
CA TYR A 693 8.45 22.34 6.75
C TYR A 693 8.65 23.84 6.99
N ASP A 694 9.83 24.25 7.46
CA ASP A 694 10.24 25.66 7.59
C ASP A 694 11.09 26.05 6.36
N THR A 695 10.56 26.95 5.53
CA THR A 695 11.21 27.37 4.26
C THR A 695 12.48 28.19 4.49
N GLY A 696 12.57 28.90 5.62
CA GLY A 696 13.72 29.71 5.98
C GLY A 696 14.89 28.89 6.51
N ALA A 697 14.59 27.74 7.15
CA ALA A 697 15.57 26.80 7.68
C ALA A 697 15.88 25.63 6.75
N ASP A 698 15.02 25.33 5.77
CA ASP A 698 15.04 24.10 4.96
C ASP A 698 15.05 22.84 5.86
N GLU A 699 14.14 22.84 6.86
CA GLU A 699 14.05 21.82 7.89
C GLU A 699 12.62 21.28 8.02
N TRP A 700 12.51 19.94 8.04
CA TRP A 700 11.27 19.24 8.35
C TRP A 700 11.23 18.82 9.82
N THR A 701 10.05 18.94 10.43
CA THR A 701 9.78 18.52 11.81
C THR A 701 8.50 17.69 11.88
N VAL A 702 8.51 16.59 12.64
CA VAL A 702 7.28 15.89 13.02
C VAL A 702 6.65 16.62 14.21
N THR A 703 5.49 17.23 14.01
CA THR A 703 4.79 18.04 15.02
C THR A 703 3.75 17.23 15.80
N ASP A 704 3.20 16.18 15.19
CA ASP A 704 2.34 15.17 15.85
C ASP A 704 2.74 13.76 15.40
N ASP A 705 3.34 13.00 16.31
CA ASP A 705 3.82 11.63 16.08
C ASP A 705 2.77 10.54 16.36
N SER A 706 1.53 10.93 16.70
CA SER A 706 0.42 10.01 16.82
C SER A 706 0.01 9.43 15.46
N PHE A 707 -0.89 8.45 15.46
CA PHE A 707 -1.48 7.89 14.25
C PHE A 707 -2.95 8.30 14.18
N ASP A 708 -3.31 9.10 13.18
CA ASP A 708 -4.70 9.38 12.80
C ASP A 708 -5.17 8.32 11.79
N THR A 709 -6.12 7.48 12.19
CA THR A 709 -6.58 6.35 11.37
C THR A 709 -7.33 6.80 10.12
N GLU A 710 -8.19 7.82 10.23
CA GLU A 710 -9.00 8.27 9.11
C GLU A 710 -8.10 8.87 8.03
N ALA A 711 -7.29 9.85 8.42
CA ALA A 711 -6.39 10.56 7.51
C ALA A 711 -5.36 9.60 6.88
N SER A 712 -4.76 8.72 7.69
CA SER A 712 -3.72 7.80 7.21
C SER A 712 -4.25 6.76 6.24
N LEU A 713 -5.43 6.21 6.49
CA LEU A 713 -6.00 5.21 5.59
C LEU A 713 -6.67 5.85 4.37
N TYR A 714 -7.12 7.10 4.47
CA TYR A 714 -7.48 7.88 3.29
C TYR A 714 -6.27 8.07 2.36
N LEU A 715 -5.12 8.55 2.87
CA LEU A 715 -3.87 8.66 2.09
C LEU A 715 -3.46 7.32 1.48
N ALA A 716 -3.46 6.25 2.29
CA ALA A 716 -3.13 4.91 1.79
C ALA A 716 -4.07 4.43 0.66
N ASN A 717 -5.32 4.91 0.60
CA ASN A 717 -6.20 4.64 -0.54
C ASN A 717 -5.79 5.43 -1.78
N GLN A 718 -5.41 6.69 -1.64
CA GLN A 718 -4.93 7.52 -2.76
C GLN A 718 -3.60 7.00 -3.32
N GLU A 719 -2.66 6.61 -2.45
CA GLU A 719 -1.35 6.10 -2.86
C GLU A 719 -1.43 4.80 -3.66
N ILE A 720 -2.29 3.84 -3.30
CA ILE A 720 -2.39 2.61 -4.11
C ILE A 720 -2.90 2.93 -5.52
N TRP A 721 -3.72 3.97 -5.69
CA TRP A 721 -4.35 4.30 -6.97
C TRP A 721 -3.37 4.97 -7.93
N ILE A 722 -2.41 5.72 -7.42
CA ILE A 722 -1.31 6.27 -8.21
C ILE A 722 -0.11 5.30 -8.34
N SER A 723 -0.05 4.27 -7.49
CA SER A 723 1.07 3.33 -7.43
C SER A 723 1.23 2.39 -8.63
N GLN A 724 2.44 1.85 -8.75
CA GLN A 724 2.81 0.79 -9.67
C GLN A 724 3.23 -0.47 -8.90
N TRP A 725 2.90 -1.63 -9.45
CA TRP A 725 3.31 -2.92 -8.90
C TRP A 725 3.73 -3.87 -10.02
N GLY A 726 4.98 -4.35 -9.96
CA GLY A 726 5.55 -5.22 -11.00
C GLY A 726 5.72 -4.53 -12.36
N GLY A 727 5.81 -3.20 -12.38
CA GLY A 727 5.88 -2.38 -13.60
C GLY A 727 4.51 -1.98 -14.18
N ASP A 728 3.41 -2.52 -13.65
CA ASP A 728 2.04 -2.19 -14.06
C ASP A 728 1.35 -1.30 -13.02
N PHE A 729 0.58 -0.31 -13.48
CA PHE A 729 -0.25 0.50 -12.58
C PHE A 729 -1.41 -0.28 -11.98
N TYR A 730 -1.84 0.13 -10.79
CA TYR A 730 -3.12 -0.32 -10.25
C TYR A 730 -4.26 -0.02 -11.25
N GLN A 731 -5.07 -1.05 -11.55
CA GLN A 731 -6.13 -0.91 -12.56
C GLN A 731 -7.15 0.15 -12.18
N GLY A 732 -7.53 0.97 -13.16
CA GLY A 732 -8.53 2.01 -12.99
C GLY A 732 -8.06 3.21 -12.18
N ARG A 733 -6.93 3.12 -11.44
CA ARG A 733 -6.33 4.22 -10.68
C ARG A 733 -7.33 5.00 -9.81
N GLY A 734 -8.34 4.32 -9.28
CA GLY A 734 -9.43 4.92 -8.49
C GLY A 734 -10.46 5.73 -9.29
N VAL A 735 -10.32 5.82 -10.61
CA VAL A 735 -11.29 6.49 -11.51
C VAL A 735 -12.63 5.74 -11.48
N PRO A 736 -13.77 6.43 -11.25
CA PRO A 736 -15.09 5.81 -11.26
C PRO A 736 -15.34 4.98 -12.52
N GLY A 737 -15.87 3.77 -12.38
CA GLY A 737 -16.05 2.85 -13.52
C GLY A 737 -14.78 2.10 -13.94
N GLY A 738 -13.58 2.60 -13.60
CA GLY A 738 -12.31 2.06 -14.06
C GLY A 738 -11.78 0.87 -13.24
N SER A 739 -12.00 0.87 -11.93
CA SER A 739 -11.57 -0.20 -10.98
C SER A 739 -12.70 -1.12 -10.53
N ASP A 740 -13.82 -1.11 -11.28
CA ASP A 740 -15.07 -1.71 -10.84
C ASP A 740 -15.25 -3.19 -11.23
N THR A 741 -14.34 -3.72 -12.05
CA THR A 741 -14.27 -5.14 -12.40
C THR A 741 -12.88 -5.68 -12.07
N PRO A 742 -12.76 -6.78 -11.31
CA PRO A 742 -11.48 -7.47 -11.09
C PRO A 742 -11.08 -8.35 -12.29
N GLU A 743 -11.67 -8.11 -13.48
CA GLU A 743 -11.46 -8.92 -14.70
C GLU A 743 -10.04 -8.81 -15.26
#